data_AF-A0A5C4LHJ9-F1
#
_entry.id   AF-A0A5C4LHJ9-F1
#
_cell.length_a   1.000
_cell.length_b   1.000
_cell.length_c   1.000
_cell.angle_alpha   90.00
_cell.angle_beta   90.00
_cell.angle_gamma   90.00
#
_symmetry.space_group_name_H-M   'P 1'
#
loop_
_entity.id
_entity.type
_entity.pdbx_description
1 polymer ?
#
loop_
_entity_poly.entity_id
_entity_poly.type
_entity_poly.pdbx_seq_one_letter_code
_entity_poly.pdbx_strand_id
1 'polypeptide(L)'
;MPVLRAPGRAVTMHRFTDQERPMTFQCPDRLEIEGKDYFLLGCPSLLPPGDPRWDWCRFVGRSTADARGYRAHWAIRRGALFLTSFGGTVGSDRSTPPGGDFRAARSQDTVQVGLQDIHETDEPIPARWIAGDFLCATSDSIDGASGGPAPRQFRMLRLRHGLIIAEATFENQGRIPLTHARSVDAYFESVLPRTGDTRSKPAAGPSPMPGLSQVMAAEGATVPGSRIASVLWQSSPADLDGLVAGLSHPCTDVRRWIAYAIGRIGADGAPAVPALHAMLRTAGDPESVRAIVYALARIGARAAPALTEAVRVVEATHGATHGWNASNHIGDLIKQVSSATPPAIADLVESLLAARYLGTQCALAYGLGQVGAAALPSLIDALRRASDDRQRAAVARALGQIGREGGPALADLLDALEAATDEDASCTIAEAIRHVGLRSPASLARLGRVFRRLQADKALQAVAAAMAALGRPSIAVLREELAAAQQAPARCAIVTALGGIGPPAAAALPSLIALADTAEDAPLIVAIARAFHHVEAPAGITLTAQIRALRATDCSSTRAEIITAMPSGAAVGIPALHGLVETIVAQSRGADGRRLSVLLGGMGPAAVDPVRDGLVRAPNDDVRVLLIQALGSIGPAARPAIGSIVASLARARQDSVRLQIIDELRRIGQPSADHLHDLVGVLERTTFLPIWWRLSLLLGGIGEPAVEPLTRLLHKAPSDDLRRAVANALGQMGTLASPAAPALVSVLQKTHDARARNVLASAARKIGIFLTRTRSYLT
;
A
#
# COMPACT_ATOMS: atom_id res chain seq x y z
N MET A 1 -39.76 7.11 3.93
CA MET A 1 -38.94 6.57 5.04
C MET A 1 -37.73 5.83 4.46
N PRO A 2 -36.54 6.42 4.53
CA PRO A 2 -35.28 5.75 4.22
C PRO A 2 -34.55 5.38 5.53
N VAL A 3 -34.14 4.12 5.69
CA VAL A 3 -33.24 3.71 6.77
C VAL A 3 -31.79 3.83 6.25
N LEU A 4 -31.19 4.96 6.62
CA LEU A 4 -29.83 5.17 7.10
C LEU A 4 -28.74 4.16 6.64
N ARG A 5 -27.93 4.61 5.68
CA ARG A 5 -26.52 4.23 5.54
C ARG A 5 -25.65 5.05 6.48
N ALA A 6 -24.74 4.40 7.21
CA ALA A 6 -23.53 5.00 7.78
C ALA A 6 -22.48 3.89 8.06
N PRO A 7 -21.19 4.21 8.20
CA PRO A 7 -20.13 3.61 7.37
C PRO A 7 -19.08 2.86 8.20
N GLY A 8 -18.80 1.61 7.83
CA GLY A 8 -17.68 0.84 8.38
C GLY A 8 -16.39 1.16 7.63
N ARG A 9 -15.61 2.11 8.17
CA ARG A 9 -14.23 2.37 7.78
C ARG A 9 -13.42 1.06 7.77
N ALA A 10 -12.77 0.81 6.65
CA ALA A 10 -11.65 -0.11 6.56
C ALA A 10 -10.60 0.29 7.61
N VAL A 11 -10.33 -0.59 8.56
CA VAL A 11 -9.08 -0.53 9.33
C VAL A 11 -7.99 -1.06 8.42
N THR A 12 -7.19 -0.13 7.92
CA THR A 12 -5.88 -0.38 7.33
C THR A 12 -5.04 -1.13 8.37
N MET A 13 -4.95 -2.45 8.29
CA MET A 13 -3.75 -3.12 8.78
C MET A 13 -2.60 -2.67 7.89
N HIS A 14 -1.52 -2.25 8.53
CA HIS A 14 -0.26 -1.92 7.88
C HIS A 14 0.04 -2.93 6.77
N ARG A 15 0.25 -2.41 5.56
CA ARG A 15 1.00 -3.12 4.53
C ARG A 15 2.32 -3.52 5.16
N PHE A 16 2.54 -4.80 5.39
CA PHE A 16 3.90 -5.32 5.42
C PHE A 16 4.54 -4.87 4.12
N THR A 17 5.57 -4.03 4.22
CA THR A 17 6.47 -3.77 3.10
C THR A 17 6.99 -5.11 2.62
N ASP A 18 7.01 -5.36 1.31
CA ASP A 18 7.41 -6.65 0.70
C ASP A 18 8.85 -7.10 1.03
N GLN A 19 9.59 -6.34 1.85
CA GLN A 19 10.93 -6.64 2.33
C GLN A 19 11.00 -7.50 3.61
N GLU A 20 9.90 -7.74 4.32
CA GLU A 20 9.90 -8.50 5.59
C GLU A 20 9.05 -9.77 5.59
N ARG A 21 8.79 -10.38 4.43
CA ARG A 21 8.25 -11.75 4.40
C ARG A 21 9.40 -12.75 4.39
N PRO A 22 9.56 -13.60 5.42
CA PRO A 22 10.37 -14.81 5.29
C PRO A 22 9.88 -15.58 4.06
N MET A 23 10.79 -16.11 3.23
CA MET A 23 10.40 -16.80 1.99
C MET A 23 9.63 -18.11 2.23
N THR A 24 9.39 -18.50 3.47
CA THR A 24 8.63 -19.68 3.90
C THR A 24 7.11 -19.46 3.92
N PHE A 25 6.53 -18.66 3.02
CA PHE A 25 5.07 -18.47 2.90
C PHE A 25 4.59 -18.72 1.44
N GLN A 26 5.00 -19.83 0.82
CA GLN A 26 4.78 -20.15 -0.60
C GLN A 26 3.80 -21.32 -0.83
N CYS A 27 2.80 -21.14 -1.68
CA CYS A 27 2.02 -22.28 -2.19
C CYS A 27 2.96 -23.25 -2.96
N PRO A 28 2.80 -24.59 -2.83
CA PRO A 28 3.64 -25.53 -3.58
C PRO A 28 3.53 -25.30 -5.09
N ASP A 29 4.64 -25.42 -5.84
CA ASP A 29 4.63 -25.36 -7.31
C ASP A 29 4.38 -26.75 -7.92
N ARG A 30 5.02 -27.76 -7.33
CA ARG A 30 4.79 -29.19 -7.59
C ARG A 30 4.69 -29.93 -6.27
N LEU A 31 3.78 -30.89 -6.22
CA LEU A 31 3.58 -31.75 -5.06
C LEU A 31 3.78 -33.21 -5.44
N GLU A 32 4.75 -33.85 -4.81
CA GLU A 32 4.97 -35.30 -4.90
C GLU A 32 4.21 -35.99 -3.75
N ILE A 33 3.40 -37.00 -4.11
CA ILE A 33 2.72 -37.87 -3.15
C ILE A 33 3.01 -39.31 -3.56
N GLU A 34 3.70 -40.05 -2.71
CA GLU A 34 3.98 -41.49 -2.91
C GLU A 34 4.66 -41.78 -4.27
N GLY A 35 5.61 -40.94 -4.69
CA GLY A 35 6.36 -41.11 -5.93
C GLY A 35 5.62 -40.67 -7.19
N LYS A 36 4.44 -40.05 -7.08
CA LYS A 36 3.70 -39.46 -8.20
C LYS A 36 3.68 -37.93 -8.09
N ASP A 37 3.90 -37.26 -9.22
CA ASP A 37 3.85 -35.80 -9.34
C ASP A 37 2.43 -35.31 -9.63
N TYR A 38 1.95 -34.35 -8.85
CA TYR A 38 0.65 -33.72 -9.01
C TYR A 38 0.80 -32.24 -9.38
N PHE A 39 -0.01 -31.81 -10.36
CA PHE A 39 -0.22 -30.39 -10.65
C PHE A 39 -1.35 -29.85 -9.78
N LEU A 40 -1.17 -28.63 -9.25
CA LEU A 40 -2.17 -27.94 -8.47
C LEU A 40 -3.06 -27.09 -9.38
N LEU A 41 -4.37 -27.35 -9.35
CA LEU A 41 -5.37 -26.53 -10.02
C LEU A 41 -5.98 -25.56 -8.99
N GLY A 42 -5.96 -24.26 -9.28
CA GLY A 42 -6.61 -23.27 -8.43
C GLY A 42 -8.12 -23.48 -8.40
N CYS A 43 -8.68 -23.84 -7.24
CA CYS A 43 -10.10 -24.06 -7.03
C CYS A 43 -10.70 -22.96 -6.11
N PRO A 44 -11.92 -22.44 -6.37
CA PRO A 44 -12.62 -21.60 -5.40
C PRO A 44 -13.07 -22.43 -4.19
N SER A 45 -13.12 -21.78 -3.02
CA SER A 45 -13.05 -22.44 -1.71
C SER A 45 -14.37 -23.07 -1.23
N LEU A 46 -14.27 -24.18 -0.48
CA LEU A 46 -15.37 -25.00 0.06
C LEU A 46 -15.85 -24.57 1.47
N LEU A 47 -15.71 -23.29 1.83
CA LEU A 47 -16.22 -22.78 3.11
C LEU A 47 -17.57 -22.07 2.88
N PRO A 48 -18.57 -22.23 3.75
CA PRO A 48 -19.84 -21.53 3.58
C PRO A 48 -19.65 -20.01 3.69
N PRO A 49 -20.46 -19.20 2.98
CA PRO A 49 -20.40 -17.74 3.08
C PRO A 49 -20.56 -17.28 4.53
N GLY A 50 -19.58 -16.54 5.06
CA GLY A 50 -19.59 -16.00 6.43
C GLY A 50 -18.83 -16.82 7.48
N ASP A 51 -18.13 -17.90 7.09
CA ASP A 51 -17.23 -18.62 8.01
C ASP A 51 -16.06 -17.72 8.48
N PRO A 52 -15.80 -17.57 9.80
CA PRO A 52 -14.76 -16.68 10.33
C PRO A 52 -13.34 -16.99 9.83
N ARG A 53 -13.11 -18.19 9.29
CA ARG A 53 -11.82 -18.58 8.71
C ARG A 53 -11.56 -17.88 7.36
N TRP A 54 -12.58 -17.29 6.72
CA TRP A 54 -12.41 -16.44 5.53
C TRP A 54 -11.49 -15.25 5.76
N ASP A 55 -11.47 -14.70 6.97
CA ASP A 55 -10.62 -13.55 7.31
C ASP A 55 -9.12 -13.92 7.37
N TRP A 56 -8.80 -15.22 7.28
CA TRP A 56 -7.46 -15.79 7.50
C TRP A 56 -6.91 -16.50 6.26
N CYS A 57 -7.72 -16.73 5.23
CA CYS A 57 -7.32 -17.37 3.98
C CYS A 57 -7.03 -16.34 2.89
N ARG A 58 -5.75 -16.08 2.58
CA ARG A 58 -5.33 -15.37 1.35
C ARG A 58 -4.69 -16.34 0.38
N PHE A 59 -5.36 -16.65 -0.73
CA PHE A 59 -4.77 -17.39 -1.84
C PHE A 59 -4.13 -16.40 -2.82
N VAL A 60 -2.82 -16.51 -3.02
CA VAL A 60 -2.12 -15.82 -4.11
C VAL A 60 -2.17 -16.76 -5.31
N GLY A 61 -2.79 -16.35 -6.42
CA GLY A 61 -2.98 -17.18 -7.62
C GLY A 61 -1.68 -17.55 -8.36
N ARG A 62 -0.51 -17.25 -7.80
CA ARG A 62 0.82 -17.67 -8.25
C ARG A 62 1.72 -17.85 -7.02
N SER A 63 2.56 -18.88 -7.05
CA SER A 63 3.62 -19.05 -6.04
C SER A 63 4.51 -17.81 -6.01
N THR A 64 4.92 -17.39 -4.81
CA THR A 64 5.91 -16.33 -4.62
C THR A 64 7.28 -16.67 -5.21
N ALA A 65 7.57 -17.96 -5.45
CA ALA A 65 8.79 -18.41 -6.13
C ALA A 65 8.77 -18.09 -7.63
N ASP A 66 7.62 -18.32 -8.29
CA ASP A 66 7.41 -18.04 -9.72
C ASP A 66 7.53 -16.55 -10.05
N ALA A 67 7.11 -15.68 -9.12
CA ALA A 67 7.25 -14.22 -9.26
C ALA A 67 8.69 -13.71 -9.15
N ARG A 68 9.64 -14.57 -8.76
CA ARG A 68 11.06 -14.25 -8.57
C ARG A 68 12.01 -15.13 -9.41
N GLY A 69 11.48 -16.01 -10.27
CA GLY A 69 12.27 -16.86 -11.19
C GLY A 69 12.73 -18.21 -10.63
N TYR A 70 12.20 -18.67 -9.49
CA TYR A 70 12.56 -19.94 -8.85
C TYR A 70 11.41 -20.96 -8.89
N ARG A 71 11.71 -22.23 -8.64
CA ARG A 71 10.72 -23.30 -8.42
C ARG A 71 10.95 -24.01 -7.09
N ALA A 72 9.87 -24.25 -6.35
CA ALA A 72 9.86 -25.00 -5.10
C ALA A 72 9.15 -26.36 -5.27
N HIS A 73 9.86 -27.46 -5.02
CA HIS A 73 9.30 -28.81 -5.05
C HIS A 73 8.98 -29.28 -3.63
N TRP A 74 7.77 -29.81 -3.47
CA TRP A 74 7.27 -30.26 -2.18
C TRP A 74 6.90 -31.73 -2.23
N ALA A 75 7.07 -32.44 -1.12
CA ALA A 75 6.65 -33.84 -0.97
C ALA A 75 5.89 -34.05 0.33
N ILE A 76 4.86 -34.89 0.30
CA ILE A 76 4.22 -35.38 1.53
C ILE A 76 4.97 -36.60 2.02
N ARG A 77 5.47 -36.54 3.25
CA ARG A 77 6.15 -37.64 3.93
C ARG A 77 5.50 -37.86 5.29
N ARG A 78 5.04 -39.08 5.56
CA ARG A 78 4.44 -39.46 6.85
C ARG A 78 3.33 -38.50 7.32
N GLY A 79 2.46 -38.08 6.40
CA GLY A 79 1.32 -37.20 6.70
C GLY A 79 1.66 -35.71 6.89
N ALA A 80 2.92 -35.31 6.69
CA ALA A 80 3.36 -33.92 6.75
C ALA A 80 3.95 -33.46 5.41
N LEU A 81 3.76 -32.19 5.09
CA LEU A 81 4.29 -31.57 3.88
C LEU A 81 5.73 -31.07 4.12
N PHE A 82 6.63 -31.37 3.19
CA PHE A 82 8.04 -30.97 3.23
C PHE A 82 8.44 -30.26 1.94
N LEU A 83 9.21 -29.18 2.05
CA LEU A 83 9.96 -28.60 0.93
C LEU A 83 11.19 -29.48 0.71
N THR A 84 11.27 -30.14 -0.44
CA THR A 84 12.32 -31.12 -0.73
C THR A 84 13.37 -30.60 -1.69
N SER A 85 13.05 -29.63 -2.54
CA SER A 85 14.06 -28.90 -3.32
C SER A 85 13.60 -27.49 -3.69
N PHE A 86 14.58 -26.61 -3.87
CA PHE A 86 14.37 -25.22 -4.27
C PHE A 86 15.46 -24.85 -5.30
N GLY A 87 15.09 -24.21 -6.42
CA GLY A 87 16.07 -23.89 -7.46
C GLY A 87 15.65 -22.85 -8.49
N GLY A 88 16.59 -22.00 -8.92
CA GLY A 88 16.45 -21.04 -10.02
C GLY A 88 17.71 -20.17 -10.21
N THR A 89 17.65 -19.19 -11.12
CA THR A 89 18.78 -18.29 -11.42
C THR A 89 18.43 -16.83 -11.12
N VAL A 90 19.40 -16.06 -10.60
CA VAL A 90 19.24 -14.64 -10.21
C VAL A 90 20.30 -13.79 -10.87
N GLY A 91 19.95 -12.58 -11.32
CA GLY A 91 20.95 -11.61 -11.78
C GLY A 91 21.91 -11.21 -10.66
N SER A 92 23.20 -11.01 -10.99
CA SER A 92 24.26 -10.70 -10.01
C SER A 92 24.12 -9.35 -9.28
N ASP A 93 23.28 -8.44 -9.77
CA ASP A 93 23.05 -7.12 -9.19
C ASP A 93 21.82 -7.11 -8.23
N ARG A 94 22.09 -6.93 -6.93
CA ARG A 94 21.10 -6.95 -5.82
C ARG A 94 20.11 -5.77 -5.83
N SER A 95 20.13 -4.90 -6.83
CA SER A 95 19.37 -3.64 -6.85
C SER A 95 17.96 -3.72 -7.49
N THR A 96 17.52 -4.89 -7.98
CA THR A 96 16.18 -5.00 -8.61
C THR A 96 15.09 -5.33 -7.57
N PRO A 97 14.03 -4.51 -7.41
CA PRO A 97 12.98 -4.75 -6.42
C PRO A 97 12.06 -5.93 -6.79
N PRO A 98 11.49 -6.65 -5.81
CA PRO A 98 10.67 -7.83 -6.07
C PRO A 98 9.32 -7.41 -6.69
N GLY A 99 9.10 -7.76 -7.96
CA GLY A 99 7.83 -7.53 -8.67
C GLY A 99 7.94 -7.25 -10.18
N GLY A 100 9.14 -7.15 -10.75
CA GLY A 100 9.35 -7.00 -12.20
C GLY A 100 9.18 -8.32 -12.97
N ASP A 101 8.77 -8.24 -14.24
CA ASP A 101 8.54 -9.38 -15.12
C ASP A 101 9.88 -10.07 -15.48
N PHE A 102 10.23 -11.14 -14.76
CA PHE A 102 11.53 -11.84 -14.82
C PHE A 102 11.86 -12.52 -16.16
N ARG A 103 10.94 -12.53 -17.13
CA ARG A 103 11.18 -13.13 -18.46
C ARG A 103 12.14 -12.32 -19.34
N ALA A 104 12.49 -11.09 -18.96
CA ALA A 104 13.33 -10.20 -19.76
C ALA A 104 14.83 -10.18 -19.40
N ALA A 105 15.26 -10.84 -18.32
CA ALA A 105 16.68 -10.88 -17.93
C ALA A 105 17.46 -11.95 -18.72
N ARG A 106 17.73 -11.69 -20.00
CA ARG A 106 18.67 -12.46 -20.83
C ARG A 106 19.90 -11.61 -21.18
N SER A 107 20.78 -11.37 -20.20
CA SER A 107 22.21 -11.01 -20.37
C SER A 107 22.74 -10.48 -19.02
N GLN A 108 23.87 -10.87 -18.44
CA GLN A 108 24.87 -11.87 -18.83
C GLN A 108 25.63 -12.42 -17.60
N ASP A 109 25.16 -12.21 -16.36
CA ASP A 109 25.73 -12.81 -15.15
C ASP A 109 24.60 -13.25 -14.22
N THR A 110 24.30 -14.55 -14.21
CA THR A 110 23.29 -15.15 -13.32
C THR A 110 23.93 -16.14 -12.36
N VAL A 111 23.57 -16.08 -11.08
CA VAL A 111 23.99 -17.02 -10.04
C VAL A 111 22.88 -18.04 -9.82
N GLN A 112 23.25 -19.32 -9.74
CA GLN A 112 22.34 -20.39 -9.37
C GLN A 112 22.06 -20.33 -7.87
N VAL A 113 20.80 -20.40 -7.47
CA VAL A 113 20.39 -20.37 -6.05
C VAL A 113 19.62 -21.64 -5.72
N GLY A 114 20.07 -22.33 -4.68
CA GLY A 114 19.52 -23.59 -4.16
C GLY A 114 19.05 -23.50 -2.72
N LEU A 115 18.70 -24.67 -2.17
CA LEU A 115 18.26 -24.87 -0.78
C LEU A 115 19.32 -24.37 0.23
N GLN A 116 20.58 -24.77 0.05
CA GLN A 116 21.71 -24.34 0.89
C GLN A 116 21.89 -22.81 0.94
N ASP A 117 21.63 -22.10 -0.16
CA ASP A 117 21.88 -20.66 -0.24
C ASP A 117 20.85 -19.82 0.53
N ILE A 118 19.65 -20.37 0.74
CA ILE A 118 18.50 -19.65 1.32
C ILE A 118 18.17 -20.16 2.71
N HIS A 119 18.26 -21.48 2.89
CA HIS A 119 17.84 -22.16 4.10
C HIS A 119 19.02 -22.76 4.87
N GLU A 120 20.25 -22.58 4.37
CA GLU A 120 21.49 -23.07 4.97
C GLU A 120 21.49 -24.59 5.20
N THR A 121 20.61 -25.30 4.49
CA THR A 121 20.46 -26.75 4.54
C THR A 121 19.99 -27.29 3.21
N ASP A 122 20.51 -28.45 2.83
CA ASP A 122 20.01 -29.28 1.74
C ASP A 122 19.00 -30.33 2.20
N GLU A 123 18.71 -30.39 3.50
CA GLU A 123 17.72 -31.33 4.06
C GLU A 123 16.28 -30.83 3.84
N PRO A 124 15.30 -31.76 3.68
CA PRO A 124 13.90 -31.39 3.51
C PRO A 124 13.32 -30.60 4.70
N ILE A 125 12.64 -29.48 4.40
CA ILE A 125 12.15 -28.54 5.42
C ILE A 125 10.64 -28.73 5.63
N PRO A 126 10.15 -29.03 6.86
CA PRO A 126 8.73 -29.22 7.10
C PRO A 126 7.92 -27.91 6.99
N ALA A 127 6.76 -28.00 6.34
CA ALA A 127 5.88 -26.87 6.04
C ALA A 127 5.03 -26.42 7.23
N ARG A 128 5.62 -25.85 8.28
CA ARG A 128 4.93 -25.58 9.57
C ARG A 128 3.81 -24.53 9.56
N TRP A 129 3.49 -23.94 8.41
CA TRP A 129 2.72 -22.69 8.30
C TRP A 129 1.52 -22.79 7.33
N ILE A 130 1.39 -23.87 6.56
CA ILE A 130 0.25 -24.04 5.64
C ILE A 130 -0.96 -24.54 6.43
N ALA A 131 -2.02 -23.73 6.47
CA ALA A 131 -3.35 -24.12 6.94
C ALA A 131 -4.37 -23.81 5.84
N GLY A 132 -4.93 -24.85 5.24
CA GLY A 132 -5.82 -24.75 4.07
C GLY A 132 -5.99 -26.08 3.34
N ASP A 133 -6.84 -26.06 2.32
CA ASP A 133 -7.16 -27.25 1.52
C ASP A 133 -6.35 -27.24 0.21
N PHE A 134 -5.74 -28.37 -0.15
CA PHE A 134 -5.09 -28.60 -1.44
C PHE A 134 -5.92 -29.54 -2.30
N LEU A 135 -6.03 -29.21 -3.58
CA LEU A 135 -6.69 -30.03 -4.58
C LEU A 135 -5.69 -30.47 -5.65
N CYS A 136 -5.53 -31.78 -5.79
CA CYS A 136 -4.56 -32.41 -6.67
C CYS A 136 -5.30 -33.21 -7.75
N ALA A 137 -5.02 -32.92 -9.02
CA ALA A 137 -5.52 -33.69 -10.14
C ALA A 137 -4.74 -35.01 -10.26
N THR A 138 -5.42 -36.16 -10.28
CA THR A 138 -4.72 -37.44 -10.53
C THR A 138 -4.25 -37.53 -11.97
N SER A 139 -3.23 -38.36 -12.23
CA SER A 139 -2.60 -38.51 -13.55
C SER A 139 -3.49 -39.15 -14.62
N ASP A 140 -4.64 -39.70 -14.25
CA ASP A 140 -5.51 -40.43 -15.15
C ASP A 140 -6.41 -39.43 -15.89
N SER A 141 -6.31 -39.30 -17.22
CA SER A 141 -7.13 -38.35 -18.00
C SER A 141 -8.40 -39.00 -18.54
N ILE A 142 -9.49 -38.22 -18.72
CA ILE A 142 -10.77 -38.77 -19.20
C ILE A 142 -10.72 -39.17 -20.68
N ASP A 143 -10.14 -38.38 -21.59
CA ASP A 143 -9.63 -38.79 -22.93
C ASP A 143 -9.16 -37.57 -23.76
N GLY A 144 -8.27 -37.82 -24.74
CA GLY A 144 -7.61 -36.81 -25.58
C GLY A 144 -8.31 -36.53 -26.91
N ALA A 145 -8.69 -35.27 -27.14
CA ALA A 145 -8.63 -34.54 -28.41
C ALA A 145 -9.09 -33.09 -28.18
N SER A 146 -8.26 -32.13 -28.59
CA SER A 146 -8.51 -30.68 -28.69
C SER A 146 -9.18 -29.99 -27.49
N GLY A 147 -8.42 -29.86 -26.38
CA GLY A 147 -8.70 -28.87 -25.34
C GLY A 147 -8.33 -29.23 -23.89
N GLY A 148 -7.12 -29.77 -23.66
CA GLY A 148 -6.53 -30.01 -22.32
C GLY A 148 -7.08 -31.22 -21.52
N PRO A 149 -6.24 -32.01 -20.81
CA PRO A 149 -6.70 -33.20 -20.10
C PRO A 149 -7.45 -32.81 -18.81
N ALA A 150 -8.74 -33.16 -18.71
CA ALA A 150 -9.45 -33.18 -17.44
C ALA A 150 -9.14 -34.50 -16.70
N PRO A 151 -8.75 -34.47 -15.42
CA PRO A 151 -8.39 -35.68 -14.67
C PRO A 151 -9.66 -36.51 -14.36
N ARG A 152 -9.56 -37.84 -14.30
CA ARG A 152 -10.63 -38.78 -13.94
C ARG A 152 -10.98 -38.70 -12.46
N GLN A 153 -10.04 -38.34 -11.60
CA GLN A 153 -10.23 -38.22 -10.17
C GLN A 153 -9.44 -37.02 -9.61
N PHE A 154 -9.86 -36.54 -8.44
CA PHE A 154 -9.14 -35.55 -7.67
C PHE A 154 -8.94 -36.01 -6.24
N ARG A 155 -7.78 -35.69 -5.67
CA ARG A 155 -7.50 -35.82 -4.23
C ARG A 155 -7.56 -34.45 -3.57
N MET A 156 -8.35 -34.36 -2.49
CA MET A 156 -8.42 -33.19 -1.63
C MET A 156 -7.75 -33.50 -0.29
N LEU A 157 -6.84 -32.62 0.11
CA LEU A 157 -6.10 -32.72 1.36
C LEU A 157 -6.40 -31.49 2.19
N ARG A 158 -6.84 -31.66 3.43
CA ARG A 158 -6.94 -30.57 4.39
C ARG A 158 -5.71 -30.54 5.26
N LEU A 159 -4.98 -29.43 5.23
CA LEU A 159 -3.76 -29.26 6.01
C LEU A 159 -3.96 -28.23 7.11
N ARG A 160 -3.33 -28.49 8.26
CA ARG A 160 -3.22 -27.54 9.37
C ARG A 160 -1.78 -27.56 9.88
N HIS A 161 -1.08 -26.44 9.73
CA HIS A 161 0.34 -26.31 10.05
C HIS A 161 1.23 -27.34 9.31
N GLY A 162 0.90 -27.64 8.06
CA GLY A 162 1.62 -28.60 7.22
C GLY A 162 1.29 -30.07 7.46
N LEU A 163 0.44 -30.38 8.44
CA LEU A 163 -0.04 -31.74 8.70
C LEU A 163 -1.35 -31.98 7.96
N ILE A 164 -1.48 -33.14 7.32
CA ILE A 164 -2.74 -33.58 6.71
C ILE A 164 -3.65 -34.04 7.83
N ILE A 165 -4.76 -33.32 8.01
CA ILE A 165 -5.76 -33.60 9.05
C ILE A 165 -7.03 -34.24 8.47
N ALA A 166 -7.22 -34.16 7.16
CA ALA A 166 -8.26 -34.92 6.45
C ALA A 166 -7.86 -35.12 4.99
N GLU A 167 -8.33 -36.21 4.39
CA GLU A 167 -8.12 -36.55 2.99
C GLU A 167 -9.38 -37.17 2.40
N ALA A 168 -9.69 -36.82 1.15
CA ALA A 168 -10.77 -37.43 0.38
C ALA A 168 -10.39 -37.50 -1.11
N THR A 169 -10.85 -38.56 -1.78
CA THR A 169 -10.69 -38.74 -3.24
C THR A 169 -12.08 -38.77 -3.88
N PHE A 170 -12.25 -38.08 -4.99
CA PHE A 170 -13.52 -38.03 -5.72
C PHE A 170 -13.34 -38.20 -7.22
N GLU A 171 -14.33 -38.77 -7.88
CA GLU A 171 -14.35 -38.95 -9.33
C GLU A 171 -14.83 -37.70 -10.05
N ASN A 172 -14.18 -37.36 -11.16
CA ASN A 172 -14.57 -36.25 -12.02
C ASN A 172 -15.65 -36.72 -12.99
N GLN A 173 -16.92 -36.49 -12.62
CA GLN A 173 -18.09 -36.98 -13.35
C GLN A 173 -18.48 -36.16 -14.61
N GLY A 174 -17.60 -35.28 -15.10
CA GLY A 174 -17.80 -34.52 -16.33
C GLY A 174 -18.40 -33.12 -16.15
N ARG A 175 -18.31 -32.30 -17.21
CA ARG A 175 -18.55 -30.83 -17.26
C ARG A 175 -19.77 -30.36 -16.44
N ILE A 176 -19.51 -29.60 -15.37
CA ILE A 176 -20.54 -28.85 -14.63
C ILE A 176 -20.85 -27.54 -15.39
N PRO A 177 -22.10 -27.28 -15.80
CA PRO A 177 -22.48 -26.00 -16.41
C PRO A 177 -22.28 -24.84 -15.42
N LEU A 178 -21.68 -23.73 -15.88
CA LEU A 178 -21.37 -22.53 -15.07
C LEU A 178 -22.55 -21.96 -14.27
N THR A 179 -23.79 -22.28 -14.64
CA THR A 179 -25.01 -21.89 -13.92
C THR A 179 -25.19 -22.59 -12.56
N HIS A 180 -24.51 -23.72 -12.32
CA HIS A 180 -24.54 -24.47 -11.05
C HIS A 180 -23.39 -24.11 -10.09
N ALA A 181 -22.52 -23.17 -10.46
CA ALA A 181 -21.37 -22.75 -9.64
C ALA A 181 -21.76 -22.07 -8.30
N ARG A 182 -23.06 -21.83 -8.05
CA ARG A 182 -23.59 -21.31 -6.78
C ARG A 182 -23.97 -22.38 -5.75
N SER A 183 -23.89 -23.67 -6.09
CA SER A 183 -24.21 -24.75 -5.15
C SER A 183 -23.22 -25.92 -5.26
N VAL A 184 -21.93 -25.60 -5.35
CA VAL A 184 -20.86 -26.59 -5.22
C VAL A 184 -20.96 -27.27 -3.84
N ASP A 185 -21.32 -26.54 -2.79
CA ASP A 185 -21.53 -27.05 -1.43
C ASP A 185 -22.58 -28.17 -1.35
N ALA A 186 -23.71 -28.05 -2.07
CA ALA A 186 -24.77 -29.05 -2.07
C ALA A 186 -24.36 -30.36 -2.76
N TYR A 187 -23.50 -30.29 -3.78
CA TYR A 187 -22.92 -31.47 -4.42
C TYR A 187 -21.95 -32.17 -3.46
N PHE A 188 -21.09 -31.42 -2.76
CA PHE A 188 -20.15 -31.99 -1.78
C PHE A 188 -20.84 -32.59 -0.55
N GLU A 189 -21.94 -32.01 -0.07
CA GLU A 189 -22.75 -32.62 0.99
C GLU A 189 -23.50 -33.88 0.51
N SER A 190 -23.85 -33.96 -0.78
CA SER A 190 -24.56 -35.12 -1.36
C SER A 190 -23.65 -36.32 -1.67
N VAL A 191 -22.37 -36.08 -1.95
CA VAL A 191 -21.39 -37.11 -2.33
C VAL A 191 -20.64 -37.67 -1.12
N LEU A 192 -20.59 -36.97 0.02
CA LEU A 192 -20.14 -37.53 1.30
C LEU A 192 -21.27 -38.41 1.87
N PRO A 193 -21.25 -39.74 1.69
CA PRO A 193 -22.34 -40.55 2.17
C PRO A 193 -22.24 -40.58 3.69
N ARG A 194 -23.38 -40.41 4.37
CA ARG A 194 -23.63 -40.94 5.71
C ARG A 194 -23.60 -42.48 5.64
N THR A 195 -22.47 -43.07 5.31
CA THR A 195 -22.25 -44.52 5.39
C THR A 195 -21.48 -44.79 6.66
N GLY A 196 -22.21 -45.26 7.67
CA GLY A 196 -21.66 -45.95 8.82
C GLY A 196 -21.00 -47.26 8.38
N ASP A 197 -19.80 -47.16 7.83
CA ASP A 197 -18.87 -48.28 7.81
C ASP A 197 -17.67 -47.95 8.70
N THR A 198 -17.68 -48.62 9.84
CA THR A 198 -16.67 -48.61 10.88
C THR A 198 -15.38 -49.25 10.37
N ARG A 199 -14.51 -48.47 9.74
CA ARG A 199 -13.07 -48.71 9.84
C ARG A 199 -12.46 -47.63 10.70
N SER A 200 -12.48 -47.94 12.01
CA SER A 200 -11.70 -47.31 13.07
C SER A 200 -11.45 -45.81 12.90
N LYS A 201 -12.30 -44.99 13.52
CA LYS A 201 -11.81 -43.74 14.12
C LYS A 201 -10.46 -44.05 14.78
N PRO A 202 -9.35 -43.37 14.44
CA PRO A 202 -8.30 -43.24 15.43
C PRO A 202 -8.94 -42.43 16.56
N ALA A 203 -9.38 -43.12 17.60
CA ALA A 203 -9.54 -42.52 18.91
C ALA A 203 -8.14 -42.16 19.41
N ALA A 204 -7.57 -41.11 18.83
CA ALA A 204 -6.45 -40.41 19.40
C ALA A 204 -7.01 -39.07 19.86
N GLY A 205 -7.38 -38.99 21.15
CA GLY A 205 -7.15 -37.74 21.86
C GLY A 205 -5.69 -37.35 21.59
N PRO A 206 -5.37 -36.05 21.50
CA PRO A 206 -4.03 -35.64 21.07
C PRO A 206 -2.99 -36.38 21.91
N SER A 207 -2.16 -37.22 21.29
CA SER A 207 -1.14 -37.97 22.02
C SER A 207 -0.10 -37.00 22.57
N PRO A 208 0.50 -37.29 23.74
CA PRO A 208 1.59 -36.48 24.27
C PRO A 208 2.72 -36.36 23.24
N MET A 209 3.25 -35.15 23.04
CA MET A 209 4.25 -34.90 22.00
C MET A 209 5.57 -35.65 22.30
N PRO A 210 6.09 -36.46 21.35
CA PRO A 210 7.37 -37.15 21.53
C PRO A 210 8.51 -36.14 21.75
N GLY A 211 9.30 -36.34 22.81
CA GLY A 211 10.46 -35.50 23.14
C GLY A 211 10.20 -34.39 24.17
N LEU A 212 8.96 -34.19 24.62
CA LEU A 212 8.66 -33.23 25.70
C LEU A 212 9.40 -33.58 26.99
N SER A 213 9.41 -34.85 27.39
CA SER A 213 10.15 -35.34 28.56
C SER A 213 11.66 -35.15 28.45
N GLN A 214 12.22 -35.27 27.24
CA GLN A 214 13.66 -35.01 26.99
C GLN A 214 14.00 -33.53 27.11
N VAL A 215 13.11 -32.63 26.67
CA VAL A 215 13.26 -31.18 26.85
C VAL A 215 13.10 -30.78 28.32
N MET A 216 12.20 -31.43 29.07
CA MET A 216 12.03 -31.19 30.52
C MET A 216 13.16 -31.76 31.38
N ALA A 217 13.90 -32.76 30.87
CA ALA A 217 15.02 -33.41 31.57
C ALA A 217 16.40 -32.82 31.22
N ALA A 218 16.48 -31.87 30.27
CA ALA A 218 17.74 -31.28 29.83
C ALA A 218 18.23 -30.23 30.84
N GLU A 219 19.06 -30.66 31.79
CA GLU A 219 19.78 -29.77 32.71
C GLU A 219 20.99 -29.13 32.01
N GLY A 220 21.01 -27.81 31.89
CA GLY A 220 22.22 -27.05 31.52
C GLY A 220 22.49 -26.87 30.00
N ALA A 221 22.35 -25.63 29.55
CA ALA A 221 23.08 -24.96 28.47
C ALA A 221 23.22 -25.57 27.04
N THR A 222 22.63 -26.71 26.68
CA THR A 222 22.97 -27.38 25.39
C THR A 222 21.84 -27.65 24.41
N VAL A 223 20.59 -27.27 24.70
CA VAL A 223 19.50 -27.38 23.71
C VAL A 223 19.32 -26.04 23.00
N PRO A 224 19.49 -25.95 21.65
CA PRO A 224 19.27 -24.71 20.92
C PRO A 224 17.85 -24.18 21.17
N GLY A 225 17.71 -22.89 21.46
CA GLY A 225 16.41 -22.26 21.74
C GLY A 225 15.37 -22.50 20.64
N SER A 226 15.81 -22.65 19.38
CA SER A 226 14.98 -23.04 18.23
C SER A 226 14.38 -24.45 18.35
N ARG A 227 15.10 -25.39 18.95
CA ARG A 227 14.65 -26.78 19.18
C ARG A 227 13.65 -26.83 20.33
N ILE A 228 13.93 -26.14 21.44
CA ILE A 228 13.01 -25.99 22.58
C ILE A 228 11.69 -25.35 22.12
N ALA A 229 11.79 -24.22 21.40
CA ALA A 229 10.64 -23.54 20.81
C ALA A 229 9.86 -24.46 19.88
N SER A 230 10.53 -25.20 18.99
CA SER A 230 9.84 -26.06 18.03
C SER A 230 9.08 -27.23 18.65
N VAL A 231 9.59 -27.79 19.75
CA VAL A 231 8.97 -28.91 20.46
C VAL A 231 7.80 -28.41 21.31
N LEU A 232 7.99 -27.33 22.07
CA LEU A 232 6.96 -26.75 22.93
C LEU A 232 5.84 -26.06 22.13
N TRP A 233 6.16 -25.46 20.98
CA TRP A 233 5.14 -24.81 20.14
C TRP A 233 4.17 -25.80 19.49
N GLN A 234 4.52 -27.09 19.44
CA GLN A 234 3.65 -28.16 18.92
C GLN A 234 2.79 -28.82 20.02
N SER A 235 3.00 -28.49 21.30
CA SER A 235 2.32 -29.11 22.44
C SER A 235 0.80 -28.89 22.44
N SER A 236 0.04 -29.96 22.61
CA SER A 236 -1.42 -29.97 22.59
C SER A 236 -2.02 -29.80 24.01
N PRO A 237 -3.36 -29.68 24.15
CA PRO A 237 -4.00 -29.71 25.47
C PRO A 237 -3.67 -30.96 26.30
N ALA A 238 -3.32 -32.10 25.68
CA ALA A 238 -2.92 -33.30 26.41
C ALA A 238 -1.54 -33.22 27.06
N ASP A 239 -0.71 -32.27 26.64
CA ASP A 239 0.62 -32.03 27.22
C ASP A 239 0.55 -31.07 28.43
N LEU A 240 -0.63 -30.57 28.79
CA LEU A 240 -0.81 -29.48 29.74
C LEU A 240 -0.24 -29.79 31.12
N ASP A 241 -0.43 -30.99 31.67
CA ASP A 241 0.11 -31.35 32.98
C ASP A 241 1.64 -31.31 33.01
N GLY A 242 2.28 -31.80 31.92
CA GLY A 242 3.73 -31.73 31.75
C GLY A 242 4.24 -30.30 31.57
N LEU A 243 3.50 -29.47 30.84
CA LEU A 243 3.81 -28.04 30.68
C LEU A 243 3.66 -27.28 32.01
N VAL A 244 2.62 -27.55 32.80
CA VAL A 244 2.39 -26.93 34.10
C VAL A 244 3.51 -27.28 35.08
N ALA A 245 3.92 -28.56 35.14
CA ALA A 245 5.08 -28.97 35.94
C ALA A 245 6.38 -28.29 35.49
N GLY A 246 6.56 -28.13 34.18
CA GLY A 246 7.73 -27.49 33.58
C GLY A 246 7.83 -25.97 33.78
N LEU A 247 6.76 -25.28 34.23
CA LEU A 247 6.83 -23.86 34.59
C LEU A 247 7.78 -23.58 35.77
N SER A 248 8.15 -24.61 36.54
CA SER A 248 9.15 -24.53 37.63
C SER A 248 10.57 -24.92 37.19
N HIS A 249 10.81 -25.12 35.89
CA HIS A 249 12.10 -25.58 35.38
C HIS A 249 13.23 -24.56 35.66
N PRO A 250 14.48 -24.98 35.98
CA PRO A 250 15.56 -24.06 36.34
C PRO A 250 15.95 -23.12 35.19
N CYS A 251 15.87 -23.57 33.93
CA CYS A 251 16.17 -22.74 32.75
C CYS A 251 15.04 -21.74 32.42
N THR A 252 15.38 -20.45 32.44
CA THR A 252 14.45 -19.33 32.12
C THR A 252 13.89 -19.41 30.70
N ASP A 253 14.71 -19.78 29.70
CA ASP A 253 14.24 -19.92 28.32
C ASP A 253 13.19 -21.02 28.17
N VAL A 254 13.38 -22.14 28.88
CA VAL A 254 12.41 -23.24 28.90
C VAL A 254 11.09 -22.76 29.50
N ARG A 255 11.12 -22.11 30.69
CA ARG A 255 9.91 -21.56 31.31
C ARG A 255 9.19 -20.58 30.38
N ARG A 256 9.92 -19.70 29.70
CA ARG A 256 9.38 -18.72 28.74
C ARG A 256 8.64 -19.40 27.58
N TRP A 257 9.24 -20.40 26.94
CA TRP A 257 8.62 -21.11 25.82
C TRP A 257 7.42 -21.97 26.25
N ILE A 258 7.46 -22.53 27.46
CA ILE A 258 6.31 -23.22 28.05
C ILE A 258 5.13 -22.26 28.22
N ALA A 259 5.37 -21.04 28.74
CA ALA A 259 4.31 -20.04 28.85
C ALA A 259 3.69 -19.70 27.47
N TYR A 260 4.51 -19.51 26.42
CA TYR A 260 3.98 -19.32 25.06
C TYR A 260 3.15 -20.50 24.55
N ALA A 261 3.60 -21.73 24.80
CA ALA A 261 2.89 -22.94 24.42
C ALA A 261 1.52 -23.02 25.09
N ILE A 262 1.46 -22.74 26.40
CA ILE A 262 0.20 -22.68 27.16
C ILE A 262 -0.72 -21.59 26.61
N GLY A 263 -0.18 -20.40 26.28
CA GLY A 263 -0.96 -19.35 25.63
C GLY A 263 -1.53 -19.78 24.27
N ARG A 264 -0.80 -20.57 23.48
CA ARG A 264 -1.30 -21.09 22.20
C ARG A 264 -2.39 -22.14 22.38
N ILE A 265 -2.35 -22.93 23.45
CA ILE A 265 -3.45 -23.83 23.84
C ILE A 265 -4.74 -23.02 24.08
N GLY A 266 -4.62 -21.79 24.58
CA GLY A 266 -5.73 -20.86 24.72
C GLY A 266 -6.57 -21.15 25.97
N ALA A 267 -7.90 -21.07 25.87
CA ALA A 267 -8.81 -21.23 27.01
C ALA A 267 -8.68 -22.58 27.75
N ASP A 268 -8.28 -23.64 27.05
CA ASP A 268 -8.04 -24.97 27.63
C ASP A 268 -6.80 -24.98 28.54
N GLY A 269 -5.91 -23.99 28.44
CA GLY A 269 -4.75 -23.80 29.31
C GLY A 269 -5.09 -23.22 30.69
N ALA A 270 -6.37 -22.99 31.01
CA ALA A 270 -6.80 -22.42 32.29
C ALA A 270 -6.28 -23.13 33.56
N PRO A 271 -6.12 -24.47 33.60
CA PRO A 271 -5.48 -25.15 34.74
C PRO A 271 -4.06 -24.65 35.07
N ALA A 272 -3.36 -24.04 34.09
CA ALA A 272 -2.03 -23.49 34.30
C ALA A 272 -2.01 -22.11 34.98
N VAL A 273 -3.14 -21.43 35.15
CA VAL A 273 -3.20 -20.06 35.69
C VAL A 273 -2.51 -19.93 37.06
N PRO A 274 -2.70 -20.83 38.05
CA PRO A 274 -2.00 -20.73 39.34
C PRO A 274 -0.47 -20.85 39.20
N ALA A 275 0.01 -21.74 38.32
CA ALA A 275 1.44 -21.93 38.08
C ALA A 275 2.05 -20.74 37.32
N LEU A 276 1.36 -20.21 36.31
CA LEU A 276 1.75 -18.98 35.60
C LEU A 276 1.79 -17.78 36.55
N HIS A 277 0.81 -17.67 37.45
CA HIS A 277 0.77 -16.62 38.47
C HIS A 277 1.91 -16.74 39.49
N ALA A 278 2.29 -17.97 39.88
CA ALA A 278 3.46 -18.20 40.73
C ALA A 278 4.76 -17.82 40.00
N MET A 279 4.92 -18.21 38.74
CA MET A 279 6.06 -17.83 37.91
C MET A 279 6.15 -16.32 37.70
N LEU A 280 5.02 -15.62 37.58
CA LEU A 280 4.99 -14.17 37.41
C LEU A 280 5.58 -13.42 38.60
N ARG A 281 5.40 -13.93 39.83
CA ARG A 281 5.94 -13.33 41.06
C ARG A 281 7.44 -13.50 41.22
N THR A 282 8.04 -14.47 40.54
CA THR A 282 9.48 -14.77 40.62
C THR A 282 10.23 -14.40 39.36
N ALA A 283 9.54 -13.98 38.29
CA ALA A 283 10.12 -13.55 37.04
C ALA A 283 10.83 -12.20 37.19
N GLY A 284 12.16 -12.18 37.01
CA GLY A 284 12.96 -10.96 37.03
C GLY A 284 13.27 -10.39 35.64
N ASP A 285 13.06 -11.16 34.57
CA ASP A 285 13.41 -10.75 33.20
C ASP A 285 12.18 -10.32 32.37
N PRO A 286 12.31 -9.25 31.56
CA PRO A 286 11.29 -8.76 30.63
C PRO A 286 10.62 -9.81 29.74
N GLU A 287 11.40 -10.78 29.26
CA GLU A 287 11.00 -11.74 28.23
C GLU A 287 10.10 -12.84 28.80
N SER A 288 10.38 -13.29 30.02
CA SER A 288 9.52 -14.18 30.79
C SER A 288 8.21 -13.50 31.17
N VAL A 289 8.26 -12.26 31.67
CA VAL A 289 7.04 -11.49 32.00
C VAL A 289 6.15 -11.36 30.77
N ARG A 290 6.72 -11.01 29.61
CA ARG A 290 6.01 -10.94 28.33
C ARG A 290 5.32 -12.26 27.96
N ALA A 291 6.01 -13.39 28.11
CA ALA A 291 5.47 -14.71 27.77
C ALA A 291 4.32 -15.12 28.69
N ILE A 292 4.45 -14.86 29.99
CA ILE A 292 3.41 -15.17 30.97
C ILE A 292 2.17 -14.30 30.71
N VAL A 293 2.34 -12.99 30.50
CA VAL A 293 1.21 -12.09 30.24
C VAL A 293 0.53 -12.43 28.92
N TYR A 294 1.29 -12.81 27.88
CA TYR A 294 0.73 -13.38 26.66
C TYR A 294 -0.11 -14.63 26.94
N ALA A 295 0.41 -15.57 27.75
CA ALA A 295 -0.29 -16.80 28.09
C ALA A 295 -1.62 -16.52 28.81
N LEU A 296 -1.58 -15.68 29.83
CA LEU A 296 -2.76 -15.24 30.58
C LEU A 296 -3.77 -14.57 29.64
N ALA A 297 -3.31 -13.65 28.78
CA ALA A 297 -4.17 -12.97 27.82
C ALA A 297 -4.84 -13.92 26.82
N ARG A 298 -4.19 -15.03 26.44
CA ARG A 298 -4.78 -16.01 25.52
C ARG A 298 -5.67 -17.04 26.20
N ILE A 299 -5.46 -17.31 27.49
CA ILE A 299 -6.37 -18.11 28.33
C ILE A 299 -7.70 -17.36 28.53
N GLY A 300 -7.64 -16.04 28.64
CA GLY A 300 -8.81 -15.17 28.69
C GLY A 300 -9.43 -15.06 30.08
N ALA A 301 -10.76 -15.05 30.17
CA ALA A 301 -11.49 -14.69 31.40
C ALA A 301 -11.08 -15.48 32.65
N ARG A 302 -10.66 -16.74 32.49
CA ARG A 302 -10.21 -17.59 33.61
C ARG A 302 -8.89 -17.14 34.24
N ALA A 303 -8.13 -16.26 33.56
CA ALA A 303 -6.92 -15.64 34.09
C ALA A 303 -7.17 -14.34 34.88
N ALA A 304 -8.45 -13.96 35.11
CA ALA A 304 -8.81 -12.77 35.88
C ALA A 304 -8.09 -12.62 37.24
N PRO A 305 -7.92 -13.70 38.05
CA PRO A 305 -7.24 -13.58 39.34
C PRO A 305 -5.77 -13.13 39.24
N ALA A 306 -5.13 -13.29 38.07
CA ALA A 306 -3.74 -12.90 37.85
C ALA A 306 -3.57 -11.47 37.29
N LEU A 307 -4.67 -10.78 36.96
CA LEU A 307 -4.63 -9.51 36.23
C LEU A 307 -3.95 -8.38 37.01
N THR A 308 -4.35 -8.12 38.25
CA THR A 308 -3.78 -7.04 39.08
C THR A 308 -2.28 -7.25 39.33
N GLU A 309 -1.88 -8.50 39.55
CA GLU A 309 -0.46 -8.84 39.70
C GLU A 309 0.32 -8.66 38.40
N ALA A 310 -0.25 -9.07 37.26
CA ALA A 310 0.36 -8.87 35.96
C ALA A 310 0.59 -7.39 35.66
N VAL A 311 -0.38 -6.52 35.97
CA VAL A 311 -0.21 -5.07 35.80
C VAL A 311 0.93 -4.55 36.67
N ARG A 312 0.98 -4.96 37.95
CA ARG A 312 2.04 -4.52 38.89
C ARG A 312 3.43 -4.98 38.45
N VAL A 313 3.58 -6.26 38.10
CA VAL A 313 4.87 -6.83 37.69
C VAL A 313 5.34 -6.19 36.39
N VAL A 314 4.43 -6.03 35.42
CA VAL A 314 4.75 -5.34 34.17
C VAL A 314 5.22 -3.93 34.47
N GLU A 315 4.51 -3.15 35.27
CA GLU A 315 4.92 -1.79 35.64
C GLU A 315 6.29 -1.73 36.32
N ALA A 316 6.58 -2.65 37.25
CA ALA A 316 7.87 -2.73 37.93
C ALA A 316 9.04 -3.11 37.02
N THR A 317 8.79 -3.85 35.94
CA THR A 317 9.84 -4.37 35.04
C THR A 317 10.27 -3.34 33.97
N HIS A 318 9.58 -2.20 33.86
CA HIS A 318 9.77 -1.21 32.79
C HIS A 318 10.94 -0.26 33.01
N GLY A 319 12.17 -0.80 33.01
CA GLY A 319 13.41 -0.03 33.11
C GLY A 319 14.38 -0.09 31.92
N ALA A 320 14.14 -0.88 30.85
CA ALA A 320 15.27 -1.22 29.94
C ALA A 320 15.10 -1.17 28.41
N THR A 321 13.91 -1.18 27.78
CA THR A 321 13.88 -1.30 26.30
C THR A 321 12.67 -0.66 25.61
N HIS A 322 12.95 0.08 24.53
CA HIS A 322 12.04 0.92 23.74
C HIS A 322 11.08 0.14 22.79
N GLY A 323 10.50 -0.99 23.21
CA GLY A 323 9.66 -1.78 22.28
C GLY A 323 8.81 -2.89 22.93
N TRP A 324 8.01 -2.56 23.95
CA TRP A 324 7.36 -3.58 24.78
C TRP A 324 5.97 -4.04 24.29
N ASN A 325 5.86 -5.35 24.01
CA ASN A 325 4.61 -6.05 23.65
C ASN A 325 3.78 -6.52 24.86
N ALA A 326 4.35 -6.59 26.08
CA ALA A 326 3.61 -7.14 27.23
C ALA A 326 2.46 -6.22 27.69
N SER A 327 2.64 -4.89 27.61
CA SER A 327 1.57 -3.94 27.89
C SER A 327 0.39 -4.12 26.91
N ASN A 328 0.66 -4.41 25.63
CA ASN A 328 -0.41 -4.73 24.68
C ASN A 328 -1.20 -5.98 25.12
N HIS A 329 -0.50 -7.00 25.63
CA HIS A 329 -1.14 -8.20 26.18
C HIS A 329 -1.93 -7.94 27.47
N ILE A 330 -1.57 -6.94 28.28
CA ILE A 330 -2.43 -6.47 29.39
C ILE A 330 -3.76 -5.96 28.84
N GLY A 331 -3.73 -5.12 27.80
CA GLY A 331 -4.95 -4.62 27.16
C GLY A 331 -5.83 -5.75 26.64
N ASP A 332 -5.25 -6.76 26.00
CA ASP A 332 -5.95 -7.96 25.52
C ASP A 332 -6.52 -8.80 26.68
N LEU A 333 -5.77 -8.96 27.76
CA LEU A 333 -6.23 -9.67 28.95
C LEU A 333 -7.41 -8.95 29.59
N ILE A 334 -7.34 -7.63 29.78
CA ILE A 334 -8.44 -6.82 30.30
C ILE A 334 -9.68 -7.00 29.41
N LYS A 335 -9.54 -6.88 28.09
CA LYS A 335 -10.64 -7.10 27.14
C LYS A 335 -11.33 -8.45 27.34
N GLN A 336 -10.57 -9.52 27.60
CA GLN A 336 -11.13 -10.87 27.75
C GLN A 336 -11.67 -11.16 29.15
N VAL A 337 -11.12 -10.52 30.18
CA VAL A 337 -11.53 -10.66 31.58
C VAL A 337 -12.78 -9.84 31.90
N SER A 338 -12.96 -8.70 31.24
CA SER A 338 -13.98 -7.70 31.59
C SER A 338 -15.41 -8.05 31.18
N SER A 339 -15.69 -9.34 30.92
CA SER A 339 -17.07 -9.86 30.97
C SER A 339 -17.56 -10.04 32.42
N ALA A 340 -16.74 -9.74 33.45
CA ALA A 340 -17.04 -10.01 34.86
C ALA A 340 -16.71 -8.84 35.84
N THR A 341 -17.75 -8.49 36.63
CA THR A 341 -17.84 -7.83 37.95
C THR A 341 -17.33 -6.36 38.17
N PRO A 342 -18.17 -5.45 38.73
CA PRO A 342 -17.81 -4.07 39.08
C PRO A 342 -16.56 -3.86 39.97
N PRO A 343 -16.22 -4.74 40.94
CA PRO A 343 -15.01 -4.58 41.76
C PRO A 343 -13.71 -4.66 40.94
N ALA A 344 -13.63 -5.54 39.93
CA ALA A 344 -12.44 -5.68 39.11
C ALA A 344 -12.17 -4.42 38.27
N ILE A 345 -13.22 -3.73 37.83
CA ILE A 345 -13.12 -2.45 37.11
C ILE A 345 -12.52 -1.38 38.03
N ALA A 346 -12.95 -1.31 39.30
CA ALA A 346 -12.41 -0.33 40.25
C ALA A 346 -10.91 -0.51 40.49
N ASP A 347 -10.45 -1.75 40.70
CA ASP A 347 -9.02 -2.05 40.91
C ASP A 347 -8.16 -1.71 39.68
N LEU A 348 -8.69 -1.93 38.47
CA LEU A 348 -8.02 -1.55 37.22
C LEU A 348 -7.93 -0.04 37.04
N VAL A 349 -8.95 0.70 37.45
CA VAL A 349 -8.95 2.17 37.43
C VAL A 349 -7.93 2.72 38.43
N GLU A 350 -7.81 2.14 39.63
CA GLU A 350 -6.74 2.50 40.57
C GLU A 350 -5.35 2.19 40.00
N SER A 351 -5.21 1.05 39.32
CA SER A 351 -3.95 0.70 38.64
C SER A 351 -3.60 1.68 37.51
N LEU A 352 -4.60 2.21 36.80
CA LEU A 352 -4.42 3.25 35.78
C LEU A 352 -3.90 4.56 36.39
N LEU A 353 -4.44 4.97 37.55
CA LEU A 353 -4.02 6.17 38.27
C LEU A 353 -2.60 6.03 38.85
N ALA A 354 -2.22 4.83 39.28
CA ALA A 354 -0.91 4.54 39.85
C ALA A 354 0.19 4.32 38.80
N ALA A 355 -0.17 3.96 37.57
CA ALA A 355 0.79 3.63 36.51
C ALA A 355 1.69 4.84 36.16
N ARG A 356 3.01 4.61 36.19
CA ARG A 356 4.11 5.56 35.93
C ARG A 356 4.67 5.45 34.50
N TYR A 357 4.45 4.34 33.81
CA TYR A 357 4.88 4.17 32.43
C TYR A 357 3.75 4.41 31.41
N LEU A 358 4.04 5.19 30.36
CA LEU A 358 3.04 5.57 29.36
C LEU A 358 2.46 4.35 28.62
N GLY A 359 3.28 3.31 28.35
CA GLY A 359 2.80 2.08 27.70
C GLY A 359 1.78 1.33 28.56
N THR A 360 2.01 1.22 29.87
CA THR A 360 1.07 0.59 30.82
C THR A 360 -0.21 1.41 30.92
N GLN A 361 -0.11 2.74 31.01
CA GLN A 361 -1.26 3.62 30.99
C GLN A 361 -2.10 3.47 29.73
N CYS A 362 -1.47 3.44 28.55
CA CYS A 362 -2.15 3.25 27.27
C CYS A 362 -2.85 1.88 27.20
N ALA A 363 -2.20 0.82 27.68
CA ALA A 363 -2.78 -0.51 27.72
C ALA A 363 -4.00 -0.62 28.65
N LEU A 364 -3.89 -0.08 29.87
CA LEU A 364 -4.98 -0.03 30.84
C LEU A 364 -6.15 0.81 30.29
N ALA A 365 -5.85 2.00 29.74
CA ALA A 365 -6.86 2.87 29.15
C ALA A 365 -7.54 2.22 27.94
N TYR A 366 -6.80 1.53 27.07
CA TYR A 366 -7.37 0.78 25.95
C TYR A 366 -8.25 -0.36 26.45
N GLY A 367 -7.76 -1.18 27.39
CA GLY A 367 -8.51 -2.28 27.99
C GLY A 367 -9.82 -1.80 28.60
N LEU A 368 -9.76 -0.79 29.49
CA LEU A 368 -10.92 -0.14 30.11
C LEU A 368 -11.87 0.49 29.08
N GLY A 369 -11.34 1.06 28.00
CA GLY A 369 -12.14 1.58 26.89
C GLY A 369 -12.94 0.49 26.18
N GLN A 370 -12.36 -0.70 26.00
CA GLN A 370 -13.04 -1.86 25.40
C GLN A 370 -14.09 -2.49 26.34
N VAL A 371 -13.99 -2.26 27.66
CA VAL A 371 -15.06 -2.62 28.61
C VAL A 371 -16.33 -1.79 28.34
N GLY A 372 -16.17 -0.59 27.78
CA GLY A 372 -17.28 0.26 27.36
C GLY A 372 -18.04 0.87 28.54
N ALA A 373 -19.36 1.03 28.38
CA ALA A 373 -20.22 1.76 29.31
C ALA A 373 -20.13 1.30 30.78
N ALA A 374 -19.81 0.03 31.04
CA ALA A 374 -19.68 -0.51 32.40
C ALA A 374 -18.53 0.13 33.20
N ALA A 375 -17.49 0.66 32.53
CA ALA A 375 -16.39 1.35 33.18
C ALA A 375 -16.66 2.85 33.45
N LEU A 376 -17.74 3.42 32.89
CA LEU A 376 -17.99 4.86 32.97
C LEU A 376 -18.12 5.40 34.39
N PRO A 377 -18.88 4.79 35.32
CA PRO A 377 -19.02 5.35 36.67
C PRO A 377 -17.67 5.46 37.39
N SER A 378 -16.86 4.39 37.34
CA SER A 378 -15.53 4.37 37.97
C SER A 378 -14.53 5.31 37.30
N LEU A 379 -14.58 5.45 35.97
CA LEU A 379 -13.71 6.38 35.24
C LEU A 379 -14.08 7.85 35.48
N ILE A 380 -15.38 8.17 35.57
CA ILE A 380 -15.86 9.52 35.89
C ILE A 380 -15.43 9.91 37.30
N ASP A 381 -15.64 9.00 38.26
CA ASP A 381 -15.19 9.21 39.63
C ASP A 381 -13.67 9.44 39.67
N ALA A 382 -12.87 8.55 39.05
CA ALA A 382 -11.42 8.68 38.98
C ALA A 382 -10.95 9.99 38.32
N LEU A 383 -11.63 10.48 37.29
CA LEU A 383 -11.30 11.75 36.65
C LEU A 383 -11.45 12.93 37.63
N ARG A 384 -12.50 12.92 38.47
CA ARG A 384 -12.76 13.97 39.48
C ARG A 384 -11.74 14.01 40.60
N ARG A 385 -11.17 12.85 40.97
CA ARG A 385 -10.17 12.72 42.05
C ARG A 385 -8.73 12.72 41.54
N ALA A 386 -8.52 12.81 40.22
CA ALA A 386 -7.19 12.85 39.63
C ALA A 386 -6.40 14.07 40.14
N SER A 387 -5.26 13.79 40.78
CA SER A 387 -4.45 14.79 41.47
C SER A 387 -3.54 15.59 40.54
N ASP A 388 -3.12 15.00 39.42
CA ASP A 388 -2.20 15.60 38.45
C ASP A 388 -2.68 15.47 36.99
N ASP A 389 -2.01 16.18 36.08
CA ASP A 389 -2.34 16.22 34.65
C ASP A 389 -2.15 14.87 33.96
N ARG A 390 -1.18 14.08 34.44
CA ARG A 390 -0.89 12.75 33.94
C ARG A 390 -2.04 11.79 34.21
N GLN A 391 -2.58 11.78 35.43
CA GLN A 391 -3.75 10.99 35.83
C GLN A 391 -4.97 11.43 35.04
N ARG A 392 -5.22 12.75 34.93
CA ARG A 392 -6.31 13.29 34.11
C ARG A 392 -6.22 12.81 32.66
N ALA A 393 -5.05 12.88 32.05
CA ALA A 393 -4.82 12.43 30.68
C ALA A 393 -5.02 10.91 30.51
N ALA A 394 -4.56 10.10 31.47
CA ALA A 394 -4.70 8.65 31.44
C ALA A 394 -6.18 8.22 31.50
N VAL A 395 -6.96 8.81 32.42
CA VAL A 395 -8.39 8.55 32.55
C VAL A 395 -9.16 9.09 31.35
N ALA A 396 -8.84 10.29 30.88
CA ALA A 396 -9.45 10.86 29.68
C ALA A 396 -9.21 9.99 28.45
N ARG A 397 -8.02 9.42 28.28
CA ARG A 397 -7.72 8.47 27.19
C ARG A 397 -8.66 7.26 27.23
N ALA A 398 -8.90 6.69 28.42
CA ALA A 398 -9.82 5.56 28.58
C ALA A 398 -11.25 5.95 28.19
N LEU A 399 -11.73 7.11 28.67
CA LEU A 399 -13.05 7.65 28.31
C LEU A 399 -13.18 7.94 26.80
N GLY A 400 -12.13 8.43 26.16
CA GLY A 400 -12.08 8.63 24.72
C GLY A 400 -12.18 7.34 23.91
N GLN A 401 -11.60 6.24 24.39
CA GLN A 401 -11.68 4.91 23.76
C GLN A 401 -13.08 4.30 23.84
N ILE A 402 -13.87 4.63 24.86
CA ILE A 402 -15.30 4.28 24.93
C ILE A 402 -16.08 4.98 23.79
N GLY A 403 -15.62 6.15 23.37
CA GLY A 403 -16.23 6.91 22.28
C GLY A 403 -17.55 7.56 22.68
N ARG A 404 -18.55 7.56 21.79
CA ARG A 404 -19.77 8.37 21.94
C ARG A 404 -20.64 7.99 23.14
N GLU A 405 -20.51 6.75 23.65
CA GLU A 405 -21.19 6.29 24.86
C GLU A 405 -20.66 6.99 26.13
N GLY A 406 -19.43 7.51 26.08
CA GLY A 406 -18.84 8.31 27.16
C GLY A 406 -19.45 9.69 27.36
N GLY A 407 -20.59 9.99 26.72
CA GLY A 407 -21.32 11.26 26.86
C GLY A 407 -21.54 11.74 28.31
N PRO A 408 -21.86 10.85 29.29
CA PRO A 408 -21.99 11.24 30.69
C PRO A 408 -20.72 11.87 31.30
N ALA A 409 -19.53 11.56 30.79
CA ALA A 409 -18.25 12.09 31.28
C ALA A 409 -17.88 13.46 30.68
N LEU A 410 -18.70 14.01 29.77
CA LEU A 410 -18.32 15.19 28.99
C LEU A 410 -18.12 16.44 29.86
N ALA A 411 -18.96 16.64 30.88
CA ALA A 411 -18.80 17.76 31.80
C ALA A 411 -17.48 17.66 32.57
N ASP A 412 -17.18 16.47 33.11
CA ASP A 412 -15.96 16.19 33.86
C ASP A 412 -14.70 16.29 32.99
N LEU A 413 -14.76 15.87 31.71
CA LEU A 413 -13.66 16.05 30.75
C LEU A 413 -13.40 17.53 30.44
N LEU A 414 -14.44 18.36 30.34
CA LEU A 414 -14.29 19.80 30.14
C LEU A 414 -13.70 20.48 31.38
N ASP A 415 -14.12 20.06 32.58
CA ASP A 415 -13.55 20.54 33.85
C ASP A 415 -12.07 20.14 33.96
N ALA A 416 -11.74 18.89 33.64
CA ALA A 416 -10.37 18.39 33.62
C ALA A 416 -9.48 19.12 32.60
N LEU A 417 -10.01 19.44 31.42
CA LEU A 417 -9.29 20.22 30.41
C LEU A 417 -9.03 21.65 30.87
N GLU A 418 -10.00 22.31 31.52
CA GLU A 418 -9.81 23.66 32.07
C GLU A 418 -8.79 23.67 33.23
N ALA A 419 -8.78 22.64 34.07
CA ALA A 419 -7.82 22.49 35.16
C ALA A 419 -6.41 22.11 34.67
N ALA A 420 -6.28 21.57 33.45
CA ALA A 420 -4.99 21.10 32.97
C ALA A 420 -3.99 22.23 32.72
N THR A 421 -2.75 22.02 33.16
CA THR A 421 -1.63 22.95 32.99
C THR A 421 -0.61 22.44 31.96
N ASP A 422 -0.43 21.12 31.90
CA ASP A 422 0.38 20.45 30.90
C ASP A 422 -0.34 20.39 29.53
N GLU A 423 0.38 20.77 28.49
CA GLU A 423 -0.17 20.84 27.14
C GLU A 423 -0.33 19.45 26.50
N ASP A 424 0.50 18.47 26.85
CA ASP A 424 0.35 17.08 26.39
C ASP A 424 -0.88 16.41 27.01
N ALA A 425 -1.13 16.66 28.30
CA ALA A 425 -2.38 16.29 28.95
C ALA A 425 -3.59 16.99 28.31
N SER A 426 -3.50 18.29 28.06
CA SER A 426 -4.55 19.06 27.39
C SER A 426 -4.87 18.50 26.00
N CYS A 427 -3.85 18.12 25.22
CA CYS A 427 -3.99 17.45 23.94
C CYS A 427 -4.76 16.13 24.07
N THR A 428 -4.35 15.27 25.01
CA THR A 428 -5.01 13.97 25.25
C THR A 428 -6.47 14.13 25.68
N ILE A 429 -6.76 15.07 26.59
CA ILE A 429 -8.12 15.32 27.08
C ILE A 429 -8.98 15.90 25.96
N ALA A 430 -8.46 16.81 25.14
CA ALA A 430 -9.16 17.35 23.99
C ALA A 430 -9.47 16.28 22.92
N GLU A 431 -8.54 15.35 22.67
CA GLU A 431 -8.79 14.19 21.81
C GLU A 431 -9.90 13.29 22.37
N ALA A 432 -9.90 13.04 23.69
CA ALA A 432 -10.98 12.31 24.34
C ALA A 432 -12.34 13.00 24.15
N ILE A 433 -12.41 14.32 24.35
CA ILE A 433 -13.61 15.13 24.11
C ILE A 433 -14.05 15.02 22.65
N ARG A 434 -13.12 15.05 21.69
CA ARG A 434 -13.41 14.86 20.26
C ARG A 434 -14.04 13.49 19.98
N HIS A 435 -13.54 12.43 20.61
CA HIS A 435 -14.04 11.06 20.43
C HIS A 435 -15.41 10.82 21.10
N VAL A 436 -15.62 11.34 22.30
CA VAL A 436 -16.93 11.35 22.99
C VAL A 436 -17.95 12.20 22.21
N GLY A 437 -17.46 13.31 21.66
CA GLY A 437 -18.17 14.27 20.84
C GLY A 437 -19.01 15.23 21.68
N LEU A 438 -18.93 16.52 21.35
CA LEU A 438 -19.76 17.55 21.97
C LEU A 438 -21.25 17.35 21.62
N ARG A 439 -22.13 17.82 22.51
CA ARG A 439 -23.60 17.76 22.33
C ARG A 439 -24.27 19.14 22.35
N SER A 440 -23.60 20.15 22.91
CA SER A 440 -24.13 21.50 23.06
C SER A 440 -23.11 22.55 22.63
N PRO A 441 -23.54 23.61 21.91
CA PRO A 441 -22.69 24.78 21.61
C PRO A 441 -22.17 25.49 22.87
N ALA A 442 -22.83 25.35 24.02
CA ALA A 442 -22.40 25.97 25.27
C ALA A 442 -20.98 25.53 25.71
N SER A 443 -20.55 24.32 25.32
CA SER A 443 -19.21 23.81 25.60
C SER A 443 -18.11 24.52 24.80
N LEU A 444 -18.45 25.19 23.68
CA LEU A 444 -17.44 25.85 22.83
C LEU A 444 -16.77 27.04 23.53
N ALA A 445 -17.50 27.79 24.36
CA ALA A 445 -16.93 28.91 25.11
C ALA A 445 -15.84 28.44 26.10
N ARG A 446 -16.01 27.25 26.67
CA ARG A 446 -15.01 26.61 27.55
C ARG A 446 -13.75 26.23 26.78
N LEU A 447 -13.93 25.56 25.64
CA LEU A 447 -12.82 25.17 24.77
C LEU A 447 -12.09 26.38 24.20
N GLY A 448 -12.78 27.47 23.86
CA GLY A 448 -12.18 28.72 23.40
C GLY A 448 -11.25 29.36 24.45
N ARG A 449 -11.65 29.38 25.73
CA ARG A 449 -10.77 29.86 26.82
C ARG A 449 -9.50 29.04 26.95
N VAL A 450 -9.61 27.70 26.87
CA VAL A 450 -8.44 26.82 26.91
C VAL A 450 -7.59 27.03 25.66
N PHE A 451 -8.19 27.11 24.47
CA PHE A 451 -7.48 27.31 23.22
C PHE A 451 -6.56 28.55 23.25
N ARG A 452 -7.04 29.67 23.79
CA ARG A 452 -6.27 30.93 23.83
C ARG A 452 -5.04 30.92 24.73
N ARG A 453 -4.93 29.97 25.68
CA ARG A 453 -3.77 29.88 26.58
C ARG A 453 -2.67 28.93 26.06
N LEU A 454 -3.03 28.01 25.16
CA LEU A 454 -2.13 26.99 24.63
C LEU A 454 -1.12 27.59 23.64
N GLN A 455 0.08 27.01 23.60
CA GLN A 455 1.16 27.43 22.70
C GLN A 455 1.60 26.30 21.76
N ALA A 456 1.53 25.04 22.19
CA ALA A 456 1.98 23.89 21.42
C ALA A 456 1.00 23.53 20.30
N ASP A 457 1.56 23.35 19.10
CA ASP A 457 0.82 23.01 17.87
C ASP A 457 -0.15 21.83 18.05
N LYS A 458 0.29 20.76 18.74
CA LYS A 458 -0.52 19.56 18.96
C LYS A 458 -1.74 19.84 19.83
N ALA A 459 -1.57 20.56 20.93
CA ALA A 459 -2.65 20.89 21.85
C ALA A 459 -3.66 21.84 21.19
N LEU A 460 -3.17 22.86 20.46
CA LEU A 460 -4.01 23.76 19.66
C LEU A 460 -4.84 22.99 18.62
N GLN A 461 -4.22 22.08 17.87
CA GLN A 461 -4.92 21.24 16.89
C GLN A 461 -5.97 20.34 17.54
N ALA A 462 -5.64 19.70 18.67
CA ALA A 462 -6.57 18.81 19.38
C ALA A 462 -7.81 19.57 19.89
N VAL A 463 -7.62 20.74 20.52
CA VAL A 463 -8.73 21.57 21.02
C VAL A 463 -9.56 22.13 19.86
N ALA A 464 -8.93 22.61 18.79
CA ALA A 464 -9.65 23.08 17.60
C ALA A 464 -10.45 21.96 16.93
N ALA A 465 -9.88 20.75 16.83
CA ALA A 465 -10.57 19.58 16.31
C ALA A 465 -11.74 19.13 17.20
N ALA A 466 -11.60 19.24 18.52
CA ALA A 466 -12.69 18.99 19.47
C ALA A 466 -13.86 19.98 19.28
N MET A 467 -13.55 21.27 19.05
CA MET A 467 -14.57 22.28 18.69
C MET A 467 -15.24 21.95 17.35
N ALA A 468 -14.46 21.59 16.32
CA ALA A 468 -14.97 21.23 14.99
C ALA A 468 -15.84 19.97 14.99
N ALA A 469 -15.64 19.04 15.94
CA ALA A 469 -16.45 17.82 16.05
C ALA A 469 -17.96 18.10 16.31
N LEU A 470 -18.32 19.29 16.79
CA LEU A 470 -19.72 19.71 16.91
C LEU A 470 -20.36 20.02 15.53
N GLY A 471 -19.55 20.30 14.50
CA GLY A 471 -20.00 20.61 13.15
C GLY A 471 -20.47 22.06 12.98
N ARG A 472 -21.61 22.27 12.31
CA ARG A 472 -22.11 23.61 11.96
C ARG A 472 -22.12 24.63 13.12
N PRO A 473 -22.52 24.28 14.35
CA PRO A 473 -22.58 25.25 15.44
C PRO A 473 -21.21 25.82 15.85
N SER A 474 -20.10 25.15 15.54
CA SER A 474 -18.76 25.66 15.90
C SER A 474 -18.16 26.61 14.88
N ILE A 475 -18.75 26.76 13.68
CA ILE A 475 -18.20 27.63 12.63
C ILE A 475 -18.12 29.08 13.09
N ALA A 476 -19.15 29.61 13.77
CA ALA A 476 -19.16 30.99 14.26
C ALA A 476 -18.04 31.22 15.28
N VAL A 477 -17.93 30.34 16.28
CA VAL A 477 -16.88 30.42 17.31
C VAL A 477 -15.49 30.27 16.70
N LEU A 478 -15.28 29.32 15.80
CA LEU A 478 -14.00 29.15 15.12
C LEU A 478 -13.61 30.37 14.28
N ARG A 479 -14.57 31.07 13.67
CA ARG A 479 -14.30 32.33 12.95
C ARG A 479 -13.90 33.46 13.90
N GLU A 480 -14.55 33.58 15.06
CA GLU A 480 -14.19 34.55 16.09
C GLU A 480 -12.80 34.28 16.66
N GLU A 481 -12.49 33.02 16.98
CA GLU A 481 -11.14 32.63 17.43
C GLU A 481 -10.09 32.86 16.33
N LEU A 482 -10.42 32.66 15.05
CA LEU A 482 -9.50 32.92 13.94
C LEU A 482 -9.16 34.41 13.85
N ALA A 483 -10.14 35.29 14.05
CA ALA A 483 -9.94 36.73 14.05
C ALA A 483 -9.13 37.22 15.26
N ALA A 484 -9.27 36.56 16.41
CA ALA A 484 -8.51 36.86 17.62
C ALA A 484 -7.08 36.28 17.62
N ALA A 485 -6.82 35.23 16.84
CA ALA A 485 -5.55 34.52 16.84
C ALA A 485 -4.40 35.30 16.17
N GLN A 486 -3.44 35.74 16.98
CA GLN A 486 -2.21 36.39 16.49
C GLN A 486 -1.12 35.39 16.07
N GLN A 487 -1.09 34.20 16.67
CA GLN A 487 -0.04 33.21 16.47
C GLN A 487 -0.30 32.33 15.25
N ALA A 488 0.73 32.06 14.46
CA ALA A 488 0.62 31.21 13.27
C ALA A 488 0.10 29.79 13.57
N PRO A 489 0.58 29.06 14.61
CA PRO A 489 0.06 27.73 14.95
C PRO A 489 -1.43 27.72 15.30
N ALA A 490 -1.90 28.73 16.04
CA ALA A 490 -3.31 28.86 16.40
C ALA A 490 -4.19 29.07 15.16
N ARG A 491 -3.77 29.95 14.24
CA ARG A 491 -4.44 30.15 12.94
C ARG A 491 -4.48 28.85 12.14
N CYS A 492 -3.35 28.13 12.04
CA CYS A 492 -3.27 26.85 11.34
C CYS A 492 -4.24 25.81 11.92
N ALA A 493 -4.30 25.70 13.25
CA ALA A 493 -5.20 24.77 13.93
C ALA A 493 -6.67 25.07 13.62
N ILE A 494 -7.07 26.34 13.66
CA ILE A 494 -8.44 26.77 13.37
C ILE A 494 -8.80 26.56 11.90
N VAL A 495 -7.90 26.92 10.97
CA VAL A 495 -8.12 26.72 9.53
C VAL A 495 -8.25 25.23 9.21
N THR A 496 -7.42 24.39 9.82
CA THR A 496 -7.51 22.92 9.68
C THR A 496 -8.83 22.39 10.25
N ALA A 497 -9.26 22.90 11.41
CA ALA A 497 -10.51 22.52 12.04
C ALA A 497 -11.73 22.92 11.17
N LEU A 498 -11.73 24.12 10.59
CA LEU A 498 -12.75 24.56 9.62
C LEU A 498 -12.79 23.66 8.38
N GLY A 499 -11.62 23.31 7.83
CA GLY A 499 -11.52 22.33 6.73
C GLY A 499 -12.08 20.96 7.10
N GLY A 500 -11.84 20.50 8.33
CA GLY A 500 -12.36 19.23 8.84
C GLY A 500 -13.88 19.16 9.01
N ILE A 501 -14.58 20.31 9.09
CA ILE A 501 -16.05 20.38 9.08
C ILE A 501 -16.61 20.09 7.68
N GLY A 502 -15.85 20.42 6.62
CA GLY A 502 -16.22 20.20 5.22
C GLY A 502 -17.13 21.28 4.63
N PRO A 503 -17.99 20.95 3.65
CA PRO A 503 -18.84 21.93 2.93
C PRO A 503 -19.67 22.87 3.81
N PRO A 504 -20.20 22.47 4.99
CA PRO A 504 -20.91 23.41 5.85
C PRO A 504 -20.07 24.61 6.31
N ALA A 505 -18.74 24.49 6.37
CA ALA A 505 -17.83 25.58 6.71
C ALA A 505 -17.60 26.58 5.56
N ALA A 506 -18.31 26.45 4.42
CA ALA A 506 -18.31 27.47 3.37
C ALA A 506 -18.70 28.87 3.89
N ALA A 507 -19.47 28.96 4.98
CA ALA A 507 -19.77 30.23 5.65
C ALA A 507 -18.52 30.96 6.20
N ALA A 508 -17.39 30.26 6.36
CA ALA A 508 -16.10 30.84 6.75
C ALA A 508 -15.23 31.27 5.56
N LEU A 509 -15.65 31.04 4.31
CA LEU A 509 -14.89 31.39 3.12
C LEU A 509 -14.43 32.86 3.07
N PRO A 510 -15.25 33.87 3.40
CA PRO A 510 -14.80 35.25 3.38
C PRO A 510 -13.61 35.49 4.32
N SER A 511 -13.63 34.88 5.51
CA SER A 511 -12.54 34.96 6.49
C SER A 511 -11.28 34.22 6.01
N LEU A 512 -11.45 33.05 5.40
CA LEU A 512 -10.33 32.27 4.85
C LEU A 512 -9.69 32.93 3.63
N ILE A 513 -10.48 33.59 2.77
CA ILE A 513 -9.98 34.35 1.61
C ILE A 513 -9.16 35.55 2.07
N ALA A 514 -9.70 36.36 3.00
CA ALA A 514 -8.95 37.48 3.55
C ALA A 514 -7.62 37.03 4.20
N LEU A 515 -7.64 35.89 4.91
CA LEU A 515 -6.42 35.31 5.48
C LEU A 515 -5.46 34.79 4.41
N ALA A 516 -5.96 34.22 3.32
CA ALA A 516 -5.14 33.74 2.22
C ALA A 516 -4.33 34.87 1.56
N ASP A 517 -4.88 36.09 1.52
CA ASP A 517 -4.21 37.25 0.94
C ASP A 517 -3.03 37.70 1.81
N THR A 518 -3.18 37.68 3.14
CA THR A 518 -2.17 38.17 4.11
C THR A 518 -1.19 37.10 4.61
N ALA A 519 -1.44 35.81 4.36
CA ALA A 519 -0.65 34.72 4.95
C ALA A 519 0.76 34.61 4.35
N GLU A 520 1.81 34.78 5.15
CA GLU A 520 3.20 34.60 4.72
C GLU A 520 3.78 33.24 5.15
N ASP A 521 3.29 32.68 6.26
CA ASP A 521 3.80 31.43 6.82
C ASP A 521 3.45 30.21 5.95
N ALA A 522 4.46 29.44 5.53
CA ALA A 522 4.26 28.25 4.70
C ALA A 522 3.25 27.22 5.29
N PRO A 523 3.27 26.87 6.59
CA PRO A 523 2.29 25.96 7.18
C PRO A 523 0.85 26.48 7.07
N LEU A 524 0.67 27.80 7.24
CA LEU A 524 -0.64 28.44 7.16
C LEU A 524 -1.17 28.46 5.73
N ILE A 525 -0.32 28.79 4.76
CA ILE A 525 -0.66 28.75 3.33
C ILE A 525 -1.11 27.33 2.93
N VAL A 526 -0.41 26.29 3.38
CA VAL A 526 -0.79 24.88 3.14
C VAL A 526 -2.12 24.54 3.81
N ALA A 527 -2.32 24.95 5.06
CA ALA A 527 -3.58 24.71 5.78
C ALA A 527 -4.77 25.38 5.06
N ILE A 528 -4.61 26.60 4.58
CA ILE A 528 -5.64 27.33 3.81
C ILE A 528 -5.98 26.60 2.51
N ALA A 529 -4.97 26.16 1.75
CA ALA A 529 -5.19 25.42 0.51
C ALA A 529 -5.95 24.09 0.74
N ARG A 530 -5.62 23.35 1.81
CA ARG A 530 -6.36 22.16 2.22
C ARG A 530 -7.79 22.49 2.66
N ALA A 531 -7.96 23.55 3.44
CA ALA A 531 -9.28 23.99 3.89
C ALA A 531 -10.18 24.35 2.70
N PHE A 532 -9.70 25.12 1.72
CA PHE A 532 -10.46 25.46 0.51
C PHE A 532 -10.92 24.24 -0.29
N HIS A 533 -10.08 23.21 -0.39
CA HIS A 533 -10.47 21.96 -1.02
C HIS A 533 -11.62 21.28 -0.25
N HIS A 534 -11.53 21.16 1.08
CA HIS A 534 -12.53 20.46 1.88
C HIS A 534 -13.85 21.23 2.07
N VAL A 535 -13.82 22.56 2.08
CA VAL A 535 -15.04 23.40 2.16
C VAL A 535 -15.67 23.67 0.80
N GLU A 536 -15.12 23.09 -0.28
CA GLU A 536 -15.59 23.25 -1.66
C GLU A 536 -15.62 24.71 -2.13
N ALA A 537 -14.54 25.45 -1.84
CA ALA A 537 -14.37 26.81 -2.34
C ALA A 537 -14.36 26.83 -3.89
N PRO A 538 -14.74 27.97 -4.52
CA PRO A 538 -14.73 28.10 -5.98
C PRO A 538 -13.39 27.67 -6.58
N ALA A 539 -13.43 26.86 -7.66
CA ALA A 539 -12.25 26.19 -8.21
C ALA A 539 -11.07 27.12 -8.51
N GLY A 540 -11.33 28.34 -8.98
CA GLY A 540 -10.29 29.34 -9.22
C GLY A 540 -9.57 29.80 -7.95
N ILE A 541 -10.30 30.02 -6.85
CA ILE A 541 -9.72 30.41 -5.55
C ILE A 541 -8.92 29.26 -4.97
N THR A 542 -9.50 28.05 -4.98
CA THR A 542 -8.85 26.83 -4.51
C THR A 542 -7.54 26.58 -5.24
N LEU A 543 -7.55 26.69 -6.58
CA LEU A 543 -6.36 26.45 -7.39
C LEU A 543 -5.28 27.51 -7.13
N THR A 544 -5.64 28.79 -7.04
CA THR A 544 -4.68 29.86 -6.71
C THR A 544 -4.00 29.60 -5.36
N ALA A 545 -4.78 29.22 -4.34
CA ALA A 545 -4.23 28.88 -3.03
C ALA A 545 -3.34 27.63 -3.07
N GLN A 546 -3.73 26.59 -3.82
CA GLN A 546 -2.92 25.38 -4.00
C GLN A 546 -1.61 25.67 -4.73
N ILE A 547 -1.60 26.55 -5.74
CA ILE A 547 -0.36 27.01 -6.41
C ILE A 547 0.55 27.74 -5.42
N ARG A 548 0.00 28.66 -4.62
CA ARG A 548 0.75 29.37 -3.57
C ARG A 548 1.33 28.38 -2.55
N ALA A 549 0.54 27.39 -2.12
CA ALA A 549 0.99 26.36 -1.20
C ALA A 549 2.12 25.50 -1.77
N LEU A 550 2.04 25.10 -3.05
CA LEU A 550 3.15 24.39 -3.71
C LEU A 550 4.43 25.21 -3.69
N ARG A 551 4.36 26.51 -3.95
CA ARG A 551 5.55 27.37 -3.97
C ARG A 551 6.14 27.61 -2.59
N ALA A 552 5.32 27.55 -1.55
CA ALA A 552 5.73 27.80 -0.16
C ALA A 552 6.30 26.57 0.55
N THR A 553 6.04 25.35 0.07
CA THR A 553 6.47 24.10 0.72
C THR A 553 7.48 23.30 -0.09
N ASP A 554 8.55 22.87 0.58
CA ASP A 554 9.56 21.96 0.04
C ASP A 554 9.27 20.47 0.33
N CYS A 555 8.32 20.21 1.23
CA CYS A 555 7.97 18.85 1.64
C CYS A 555 7.33 18.05 0.48
N SER A 556 8.02 17.04 -0.05
CA SER A 556 7.59 16.26 -1.21
C SER A 556 6.26 15.52 -1.02
N SER A 557 5.99 15.01 0.18
CA SER A 557 4.71 14.36 0.50
C SER A 557 3.56 15.37 0.49
N THR A 558 3.78 16.56 1.04
CA THR A 558 2.79 17.65 1.04
C THR A 558 2.52 18.17 -0.37
N ARG A 559 3.57 18.35 -1.18
CA ARG A 559 3.44 18.73 -2.60
C ARG A 559 2.64 17.69 -3.38
N ALA A 560 2.96 16.42 -3.20
CA ALA A 560 2.27 15.31 -3.84
C ALA A 560 0.76 15.30 -3.51
N GLU A 561 0.41 15.48 -2.24
CA GLU A 561 -0.98 15.58 -1.77
C GLU A 561 -1.71 16.76 -2.41
N ILE A 562 -1.11 17.95 -2.40
CA ILE A 562 -1.70 19.17 -2.99
C ILE A 562 -1.96 18.95 -4.48
N ILE A 563 -0.99 18.43 -5.25
CA ILE A 563 -1.15 18.20 -6.69
C ILE A 563 -2.27 17.20 -6.96
N THR A 564 -2.41 16.15 -6.15
CA THR A 564 -3.50 15.17 -6.32
C THR A 564 -4.89 15.73 -6.02
N ALA A 565 -4.97 16.77 -5.19
CA ALA A 565 -6.22 17.44 -4.84
C ALA A 565 -6.57 18.62 -5.78
N MET A 566 -5.72 18.92 -6.77
CA MET A 566 -5.97 20.02 -7.72
C MET A 566 -7.10 19.67 -8.71
N PRO A 567 -8.00 20.62 -9.02
CA PRO A 567 -9.07 20.40 -9.99
C PRO A 567 -8.51 20.31 -11.42
N SER A 568 -8.91 19.28 -12.17
CA SER A 568 -8.47 19.03 -13.56
C SER A 568 -9.42 19.57 -14.64
N GLY A 569 -10.36 20.46 -14.29
CA GLY A 569 -11.40 20.96 -15.20
C GLY A 569 -11.05 22.25 -15.96
N ALA A 570 -11.80 22.54 -17.03
CA ALA A 570 -11.57 23.68 -17.92
C ALA A 570 -12.02 25.06 -17.38
N ALA A 571 -12.73 25.11 -16.25
CA ALA A 571 -13.24 26.37 -15.66
C ALA A 571 -12.19 27.10 -14.81
N VAL A 572 -10.94 27.15 -15.29
CA VAL A 572 -9.80 27.75 -14.60
C VAL A 572 -9.41 29.05 -15.28
N GLY A 573 -9.21 30.11 -14.49
CA GLY A 573 -8.79 31.42 -15.01
C GLY A 573 -7.34 31.40 -15.53
N ILE A 574 -7.08 32.21 -16.56
CA ILE A 574 -5.76 32.40 -17.18
C ILE A 574 -4.64 32.69 -16.16
N PRO A 575 -4.85 33.53 -15.12
CA PRO A 575 -3.80 33.78 -14.13
C PRO A 575 -3.33 32.52 -13.38
N ALA A 576 -4.25 31.61 -13.06
CA ALA A 576 -3.91 30.36 -12.38
C ALA A 576 -3.14 29.39 -13.30
N LEU A 577 -3.47 29.39 -14.60
CA LEU A 577 -2.71 28.63 -15.61
C LEU A 577 -1.27 29.14 -15.72
N HIS A 578 -1.07 30.46 -15.78
CA HIS A 578 0.28 31.04 -15.72
C HIS A 578 1.01 30.66 -14.42
N GLY A 579 0.31 30.71 -13.28
CA GLY A 579 0.86 30.31 -12.00
C GLY A 579 1.34 28.84 -11.96
N LEU A 580 0.59 27.91 -12.56
CA LEU A 580 1.01 26.52 -12.69
C LEU A 580 2.23 26.37 -13.59
N VAL A 581 2.22 27.03 -14.76
CA VAL A 581 3.33 26.99 -15.71
C VAL A 581 4.61 27.53 -15.07
N GLU A 582 4.53 28.66 -14.37
CA GLU A 582 5.65 29.21 -13.61
C GLU A 582 6.16 28.25 -12.52
N THR A 583 5.25 27.52 -11.85
CA THR A 583 5.64 26.51 -10.85
C THR A 583 6.38 25.33 -11.49
N ILE A 584 6.00 24.95 -12.72
CA ILE A 584 6.75 23.98 -13.53
C ILE A 584 8.13 24.55 -13.88
N VAL A 585 8.20 25.78 -14.39
CA VAL A 585 9.44 26.42 -14.84
C VAL A 585 10.43 26.63 -13.70
N ALA A 586 9.97 27.04 -12.52
CA ALA A 586 10.84 27.42 -11.41
C ALA A 586 11.28 26.23 -10.54
N GLN A 587 10.40 25.26 -10.26
CA GLN A 587 10.61 24.32 -9.16
C GLN A 587 10.49 22.83 -9.54
N SER A 588 10.03 22.50 -10.75
CA SER A 588 9.61 21.14 -11.02
C SER A 588 10.71 20.26 -11.63
N ARG A 589 11.16 19.27 -10.86
CA ARG A 589 11.95 18.13 -11.34
C ARG A 589 11.24 16.82 -11.01
N GLY A 590 11.46 15.79 -11.84
CA GLY A 590 10.99 14.43 -11.53
C GLY A 590 9.47 14.26 -11.55
N ALA A 591 8.91 13.71 -10.47
CA ALA A 591 7.52 13.25 -10.42
C ALA A 591 6.49 14.40 -10.35
N ASP A 592 6.78 15.47 -9.61
CA ASP A 592 5.87 16.60 -9.43
C ASP A 592 5.61 17.32 -10.75
N GLY A 593 6.67 17.58 -11.52
CA GLY A 593 6.57 18.21 -12.83
C GLY A 593 5.72 17.41 -13.80
N ARG A 594 5.84 16.07 -13.79
CA ARG A 594 4.99 15.20 -14.62
C ARG A 594 3.52 15.26 -14.22
N ARG A 595 3.22 15.28 -12.91
CA ARG A 595 1.83 15.40 -12.43
C ARG A 595 1.23 16.75 -12.80
N LEU A 596 1.97 17.83 -12.64
CA LEU A 596 1.54 19.19 -13.04
C LEU A 596 1.37 19.31 -14.55
N SER A 597 2.24 18.67 -15.35
CA SER A 597 2.10 18.61 -16.81
C SER A 597 0.81 17.91 -17.23
N VAL A 598 0.50 16.75 -16.65
CA VAL A 598 -0.76 16.03 -16.90
C VAL A 598 -1.97 16.85 -16.47
N LEU A 599 -1.89 17.52 -15.32
CA LEU A 599 -2.94 18.41 -14.84
C LEU A 599 -3.22 19.55 -15.81
N LEU A 600 -2.18 20.26 -16.28
CA LEU A 600 -2.32 21.29 -17.31
C LEU A 600 -2.91 20.75 -18.61
N GLY A 601 -2.53 19.53 -18.99
CA GLY A 601 -3.12 18.81 -20.13
C GLY A 601 -4.64 18.64 -20.01
N GLY A 602 -5.11 18.28 -18.81
CA GLY A 602 -6.53 18.10 -18.51
C GLY A 602 -7.35 19.39 -18.49
N MET A 603 -6.72 20.55 -18.27
CA MET A 603 -7.39 21.86 -18.28
C MET A 603 -7.81 22.33 -19.68
N GLY A 604 -7.33 21.66 -20.73
CA GLY A 604 -7.80 21.83 -22.09
C GLY A 604 -7.23 23.06 -22.83
N PRO A 605 -7.91 23.56 -23.87
CA PRO A 605 -7.36 24.56 -24.80
C PRO A 605 -6.93 25.89 -24.16
N ALA A 606 -7.55 26.29 -23.05
CA ALA A 606 -7.20 27.53 -22.37
C ALA A 606 -5.75 27.55 -21.84
N ALA A 607 -5.15 26.38 -21.64
CA ALA A 607 -3.76 26.24 -21.20
C ALA A 607 -2.73 26.42 -22.33
N VAL A 608 -3.14 26.46 -23.61
CA VAL A 608 -2.20 26.48 -24.75
C VAL A 608 -1.31 27.72 -24.74
N ASP A 609 -1.89 28.92 -24.63
CA ASP A 609 -1.10 30.17 -24.64
C ASP A 609 -0.18 30.29 -23.41
N PRO A 610 -0.65 30.07 -22.16
CA PRO A 610 0.24 30.08 -20.99
C PRO A 610 1.39 29.08 -21.09
N VAL A 611 1.13 27.86 -21.57
CA VAL A 611 2.16 26.81 -21.72
C VAL A 611 3.14 27.16 -22.84
N ARG A 612 2.68 27.74 -23.95
CA ARG A 612 3.54 28.24 -25.04
C ARG A 612 4.49 29.32 -24.52
N ASP A 613 3.98 30.28 -23.76
CA ASP A 613 4.79 31.36 -23.18
C ASP A 613 5.81 30.81 -22.17
N GLY A 614 5.42 29.82 -21.38
CA GLY A 614 6.32 29.08 -20.49
C GLY A 614 7.43 28.35 -21.23
N LEU A 615 7.12 27.76 -22.39
CA LEU A 615 8.07 27.01 -23.20
C LEU A 615 9.22 27.90 -23.69
N VAL A 616 8.92 29.16 -24.03
CA VAL A 616 9.93 30.17 -24.42
C VAL A 616 10.89 30.48 -23.26
N ARG A 617 10.38 30.50 -22.02
CA ARG A 617 11.15 30.82 -20.80
C ARG A 617 11.78 29.59 -20.13
N ALA A 618 11.61 28.40 -20.68
CA ALA A 618 12.08 27.16 -20.05
C ALA A 618 13.62 27.13 -19.95
N PRO A 619 14.19 26.93 -18.75
CA PRO A 619 15.65 27.03 -18.54
C PRO A 619 16.43 25.82 -19.04
N ASN A 620 15.78 24.65 -19.18
CA ASN A 620 16.43 23.39 -19.55
C ASN A 620 15.49 22.45 -20.34
N ASP A 621 16.06 21.37 -20.88
CA ASP A 621 15.34 20.38 -21.68
C ASP A 621 14.25 19.64 -20.88
N ASP A 622 14.46 19.37 -19.59
CA ASP A 622 13.48 18.68 -18.75
C ASP A 622 12.19 19.48 -18.59
N VAL A 623 12.30 20.79 -18.31
CA VAL A 623 11.14 21.69 -18.22
C VAL A 623 10.46 21.81 -19.58
N ARG A 624 11.22 21.93 -20.67
CA ARG A 624 10.66 21.97 -22.03
C ARG A 624 9.82 20.73 -22.32
N VAL A 625 10.34 19.55 -21.98
CA VAL A 625 9.65 18.27 -22.17
C VAL A 625 8.33 18.24 -21.40
N LEU A 626 8.31 18.69 -20.15
CA LEU A 626 7.09 18.72 -19.34
C LEU A 626 6.01 19.64 -19.94
N LEU A 627 6.40 20.81 -20.43
CA LEU A 627 5.48 21.76 -21.07
C LEU A 627 4.98 21.23 -22.41
N ILE A 628 5.86 20.61 -23.21
CA ILE A 628 5.48 19.96 -24.48
C ILE A 628 4.55 18.77 -24.25
N GLN A 629 4.77 17.99 -23.19
CA GLN A 629 3.88 16.90 -22.80
C GLN A 629 2.49 17.41 -22.38
N ALA A 630 2.42 18.58 -21.72
CA ALA A 630 1.14 19.21 -21.42
C ALA A 630 0.39 19.59 -22.71
N LEU A 631 1.08 20.21 -23.67
CA LEU A 631 0.51 20.53 -25.00
C LEU A 631 0.06 19.27 -25.75
N GLY A 632 0.86 18.21 -25.70
CA GLY A 632 0.52 16.92 -26.31
C GLY A 632 -0.71 16.25 -25.69
N SER A 633 -0.91 16.44 -24.38
CA SER A 633 -2.10 15.99 -23.65
C SER A 633 -3.35 16.82 -23.99
N ILE A 634 -3.20 18.11 -24.31
CA ILE A 634 -4.28 18.96 -24.86
C ILE A 634 -4.67 18.49 -26.27
N GLY A 635 -3.71 18.00 -27.05
CA GLY A 635 -3.94 17.43 -28.38
C GLY A 635 -4.15 18.49 -29.46
N PRO A 636 -5.07 18.30 -30.43
CA PRO A 636 -5.18 19.15 -31.62
C PRO A 636 -5.44 20.64 -31.39
N ALA A 637 -6.00 21.01 -30.24
CA ALA A 637 -6.17 22.43 -29.89
C ALA A 637 -4.83 23.15 -29.65
N ALA A 638 -3.74 22.42 -29.39
CA ALA A 638 -2.40 22.99 -29.20
C ALA A 638 -1.64 23.26 -30.51
N ARG A 639 -2.27 23.14 -31.68
CA ARG A 639 -1.65 23.46 -32.98
C ARG A 639 -0.96 24.84 -33.05
N PRO A 640 -1.48 25.91 -32.43
CA PRO A 640 -0.78 27.20 -32.40
C PRO A 640 0.61 27.16 -31.74
N ALA A 641 0.94 26.12 -30.98
CA ALA A 641 2.24 25.94 -30.34
C ALA A 641 3.26 25.16 -31.19
N ILE A 642 2.87 24.63 -32.37
CA ILE A 642 3.75 23.79 -33.21
C ILE A 642 5.09 24.47 -33.50
N GLY A 643 5.10 25.75 -33.86
CA GLY A 643 6.35 26.47 -34.13
C GLY A 643 7.30 26.50 -32.93
N SER A 644 6.77 26.74 -31.73
CA SER A 644 7.57 26.74 -30.48
C SER A 644 8.08 25.33 -30.13
N ILE A 645 7.31 24.28 -30.45
CA ILE A 645 7.71 22.89 -30.25
C ILE A 645 8.81 22.49 -31.24
N VAL A 646 8.70 22.87 -32.51
CA VAL A 646 9.73 22.61 -33.53
C VAL A 646 11.03 23.34 -33.17
N ALA A 647 10.97 24.59 -32.74
CA ALA A 647 12.14 25.31 -32.26
C ALA A 647 12.80 24.61 -31.05
N SER A 648 11.99 24.02 -30.16
CA SER A 648 12.48 23.24 -29.02
C SER A 648 13.12 21.92 -29.47
N LEU A 649 12.53 21.24 -30.45
CA LEU A 649 13.09 20.02 -31.06
C LEU A 649 14.46 20.30 -31.70
N ALA A 650 14.60 21.40 -32.44
CA ALA A 650 15.83 21.78 -33.10
C ALA A 650 16.97 22.09 -32.12
N ARG A 651 16.64 22.66 -30.96
CA ARG A 651 17.58 23.06 -29.89
C ARG A 651 17.93 21.94 -28.91
N ALA A 652 17.11 20.90 -28.81
CA ALA A 652 17.30 19.80 -27.87
C ALA A 652 18.67 19.13 -28.09
N ARG A 653 19.40 18.89 -26.99
CA ARG A 653 20.76 18.30 -27.06
C ARG A 653 20.72 16.78 -27.12
N GLN A 654 19.78 16.17 -26.39
CA GLN A 654 19.69 14.71 -26.26
C GLN A 654 18.67 14.11 -27.24
N ASP A 655 19.00 12.98 -27.84
CA ASP A 655 18.10 12.27 -28.76
C ASP A 655 16.86 11.68 -28.05
N SER A 656 16.98 11.31 -26.77
CA SER A 656 15.84 10.91 -25.94
C SER A 656 14.77 12.00 -25.85
N VAL A 657 15.20 13.24 -25.61
CA VAL A 657 14.35 14.43 -25.55
C VAL A 657 13.71 14.70 -26.91
N ARG A 658 14.50 14.66 -27.99
CA ARG A 658 13.98 14.84 -29.36
C ARG A 658 12.88 13.83 -29.70
N LEU A 659 13.09 12.56 -29.36
CA LEU A 659 12.13 11.50 -29.61
C LEU A 659 10.79 11.75 -28.91
N GLN A 660 10.84 12.19 -27.64
CA GLN A 660 9.64 12.53 -26.89
C GLN A 660 8.91 13.73 -27.49
N ILE A 661 9.63 14.78 -27.87
CA ILE A 661 9.04 15.97 -28.51
C ILE A 661 8.34 15.59 -29.83
N ILE A 662 8.94 14.71 -30.63
CA ILE A 662 8.35 14.21 -31.88
C ILE A 662 7.03 13.46 -31.63
N ASP A 663 6.97 12.64 -30.58
CA ASP A 663 5.73 11.94 -30.22
C ASP A 663 4.60 12.88 -29.84
N GLU A 664 4.90 13.91 -29.04
CA GLU A 664 3.91 14.91 -28.66
C GLU A 664 3.48 15.76 -29.86
N LEU A 665 4.40 16.12 -30.76
CA LEU A 665 4.06 16.84 -32.01
C LEU A 665 3.04 16.05 -32.84
N ARG A 666 3.20 14.72 -32.96
CA ARG A 666 2.26 13.85 -33.66
C ARG A 666 0.86 13.83 -33.03
N ARG A 667 0.75 13.98 -31.70
CA ARG A 667 -0.56 14.07 -31.02
C ARG A 667 -1.26 15.41 -31.26
N ILE A 668 -0.49 16.48 -31.44
CA ILE A 668 -1.01 17.84 -31.65
C ILE A 668 -1.41 18.05 -33.11
N GLY A 669 -0.54 17.70 -34.05
CA GLY A 669 -0.85 17.87 -35.47
C GLY A 669 0.39 17.94 -36.36
N GLN A 670 0.12 18.07 -37.66
CA GLN A 670 1.17 18.12 -38.66
C GLN A 670 1.81 19.51 -38.73
N PRO A 671 3.16 19.61 -38.71
CA PRO A 671 3.85 20.86 -38.98
C PRO A 671 3.65 21.36 -40.42
N SER A 672 3.72 22.68 -40.63
CA SER A 672 3.65 23.32 -41.95
C SER A 672 5.01 23.34 -42.67
N ALA A 673 5.01 23.73 -43.95
CA ALA A 673 6.20 23.92 -44.76
C ALA A 673 7.23 24.88 -44.13
N ASP A 674 6.79 25.85 -43.33
CA ASP A 674 7.66 26.82 -42.64
C ASP A 674 8.66 26.16 -41.69
N HIS A 675 8.33 24.95 -41.21
CA HIS A 675 9.14 24.19 -40.27
C HIS A 675 10.17 23.27 -40.95
N LEU A 676 10.14 23.15 -42.29
CA LEU A 676 10.95 22.16 -43.02
C LEU A 676 12.45 22.31 -42.77
N HIS A 677 12.94 23.54 -42.74
CA HIS A 677 14.36 23.81 -42.52
C HIS A 677 14.84 23.21 -41.19
N ASP A 678 14.12 23.48 -40.10
CA ASP A 678 14.47 23.00 -38.77
C ASP A 678 14.34 21.48 -38.65
N LEU A 679 13.26 20.90 -39.18
CA LEU A 679 13.01 19.45 -39.12
C LEU A 679 14.05 18.65 -39.94
N VAL A 680 14.42 19.12 -41.13
CA VAL A 680 15.49 18.52 -41.94
C VAL A 680 16.84 18.67 -41.23
N GLY A 681 17.11 19.84 -40.65
CA GLY A 681 18.33 20.05 -39.86
C GLY A 681 18.45 19.11 -38.64
N VAL A 682 17.34 18.70 -38.03
CA VAL A 682 17.35 17.68 -36.97
C VAL A 682 17.74 16.30 -37.51
N LEU A 683 17.23 15.91 -38.68
CA LEU A 683 17.62 14.63 -39.34
C LEU A 683 19.12 14.59 -39.65
N GLU A 684 19.70 15.69 -40.11
CA GLU A 684 21.13 15.80 -40.45
C GLU A 684 22.05 15.69 -39.23
N ARG A 685 21.62 16.18 -38.07
CA ARG A 685 22.44 16.24 -36.85
C ARG A 685 22.33 15.01 -35.94
N THR A 686 21.26 14.23 -36.08
CA THR A 686 21.05 13.02 -35.26
C THR A 686 21.58 11.78 -35.97
N THR A 687 22.05 10.82 -35.19
CA THR A 687 22.39 9.46 -35.66
C THR A 687 21.43 8.41 -35.10
N PHE A 688 20.41 8.83 -34.35
CA PHE A 688 19.54 7.93 -33.62
C PHE A 688 18.36 7.47 -34.49
N LEU A 689 18.40 6.18 -34.83
CA LEU A 689 17.46 5.55 -35.76
C LEU A 689 15.97 5.81 -35.45
N PRO A 690 15.48 5.78 -34.19
CA PRO A 690 14.08 6.09 -33.89
C PRO A 690 13.64 7.51 -34.29
N ILE A 691 14.54 8.51 -34.17
CA ILE A 691 14.24 9.87 -34.59
C ILE A 691 14.09 9.92 -36.10
N TRP A 692 15.02 9.33 -36.85
CA TRP A 692 14.94 9.29 -38.32
C TRP A 692 13.60 8.72 -38.78
N TRP A 693 13.16 7.60 -38.22
CA TRP A 693 11.87 7.02 -38.59
C TRP A 693 10.68 7.90 -38.24
N ARG A 694 10.58 8.39 -36.99
CA ARG A 694 9.39 9.15 -36.58
C ARG A 694 9.31 10.54 -37.20
N LEU A 695 10.46 11.20 -37.38
CA LEU A 695 10.53 12.52 -37.99
C LEU A 695 10.30 12.46 -39.50
N SER A 696 10.78 11.40 -40.18
CA SER A 696 10.45 11.15 -41.59
C SER A 696 8.96 10.95 -41.83
N LEU A 697 8.22 10.33 -40.89
CA LEU A 697 6.76 10.21 -41.00
C LEU A 697 6.06 11.58 -40.92
N LEU A 698 6.55 12.48 -40.06
CA LEU A 698 6.05 13.85 -39.98
C LEU A 698 6.32 14.63 -41.27
N LEU A 699 7.56 14.54 -41.78
CA LEU A 699 7.96 15.18 -43.04
C LEU A 699 7.16 14.65 -44.24
N GLY A 700 6.88 13.34 -44.27
CA GLY A 700 5.98 12.70 -45.24
C GLY A 700 4.57 13.33 -45.25
N GLY A 701 4.08 13.73 -44.08
CA GLY A 701 2.78 14.38 -43.92
C GLY A 701 2.71 15.84 -44.37
N ILE A 702 3.85 16.51 -44.61
CA ILE A 702 3.89 17.90 -45.12
C ILE A 702 3.56 17.94 -46.62
N GLY A 703 3.87 16.89 -47.37
CA GLY A 703 3.58 16.77 -48.80
C GLY A 703 4.63 17.43 -49.70
N GLU A 704 4.18 17.96 -50.84
CA GLU A 704 5.02 18.48 -51.93
C GLU A 704 6.17 19.42 -51.50
N PRO A 705 5.99 20.37 -50.56
CA PRO A 705 7.07 21.26 -50.12
C PRO A 705 8.30 20.53 -49.56
N ALA A 706 8.13 19.31 -49.05
CA ALA A 706 9.20 18.52 -48.46
C ALA A 706 9.99 17.71 -49.50
N VAL A 707 9.52 17.58 -50.74
CA VAL A 707 10.11 16.70 -51.77
C VAL A 707 11.53 17.12 -52.12
N GLU A 708 11.75 18.41 -52.41
CA GLU A 708 13.06 18.91 -52.82
C GLU A 708 14.10 18.88 -51.68
N PRO A 709 13.80 19.36 -50.44
CA PRO A 709 14.70 19.21 -49.30
C PRO A 709 15.07 17.75 -48.98
N LEU A 710 14.09 16.84 -48.97
CA LEU A 710 14.32 15.42 -48.71
C LEU A 710 15.14 14.75 -49.83
N THR A 711 14.94 15.16 -51.09
CA THR A 711 15.73 14.66 -52.22
C THR A 711 17.20 15.07 -52.10
N ARG A 712 17.47 16.30 -51.64
CA ARG A 712 18.83 16.76 -51.34
C ARG A 712 19.44 15.97 -50.19
N LEU A 713 18.69 15.75 -49.11
CA LEU A 713 19.15 14.96 -47.96
C LEU A 713 19.43 13.51 -48.34
N LEU A 714 18.61 12.90 -49.20
CA LEU A 714 18.77 11.52 -49.67
C LEU A 714 20.13 11.29 -50.34
N HIS A 715 20.59 12.23 -51.16
CA HIS A 715 21.91 12.15 -51.80
C HIS A 715 23.06 12.32 -50.83
N LYS A 716 22.90 13.22 -49.84
CA LYS A 716 23.93 13.55 -48.85
C LYS A 716 23.96 12.60 -47.65
N ALA A 717 22.98 11.70 -47.54
CA ALA A 717 22.81 10.84 -46.39
C ALA A 717 24.06 9.95 -46.15
N PRO A 718 24.72 10.06 -44.97
CA PRO A 718 25.96 9.34 -44.68
C PRO A 718 25.74 7.87 -44.34
N SER A 719 24.50 7.47 -44.02
CA SER A 719 24.15 6.09 -43.66
C SER A 719 22.98 5.55 -44.47
N ASP A 720 22.97 4.24 -44.67
CA ASP A 720 21.88 3.52 -45.33
C ASP A 720 20.57 3.59 -44.52
N ASP A 721 20.66 3.74 -43.20
CA ASP A 721 19.52 3.95 -42.31
C ASP A 721 18.84 5.30 -42.52
N LEU A 722 19.60 6.39 -42.68
CA LEU A 722 19.03 7.69 -43.01
C LEU A 722 18.42 7.68 -44.42
N ARG A 723 19.12 7.09 -45.40
CA ARG A 723 18.57 6.89 -46.76
C ARG A 723 17.23 6.18 -46.72
N ARG A 724 17.14 5.11 -45.93
CA ARG A 724 15.92 4.33 -45.71
C ARG A 724 14.79 5.18 -45.13
N ALA A 725 15.06 5.97 -44.09
CA ALA A 725 14.07 6.82 -43.47
C ALA A 725 13.56 7.93 -44.41
N VAL A 726 14.46 8.58 -45.15
CA VAL A 726 14.12 9.64 -46.12
C VAL A 726 13.34 9.06 -47.31
N ALA A 727 13.75 7.90 -47.82
CA ALA A 727 13.02 7.20 -48.87
C ALA A 727 11.60 6.82 -48.43
N ASN A 728 11.43 6.38 -47.18
CA ASN A 728 10.11 6.11 -46.63
C ASN A 728 9.22 7.37 -46.58
N ALA A 729 9.77 8.52 -46.19
CA ALA A 729 9.04 9.79 -46.20
C ALA A 729 8.55 10.17 -47.61
N LEU A 730 9.46 10.16 -48.58
CA LEU A 730 9.13 10.43 -49.99
C LEU A 730 8.08 9.44 -50.52
N GLY A 731 8.22 8.15 -50.18
CA GLY A 731 7.28 7.12 -50.58
C GLY A 731 5.87 7.29 -49.98
N GLN A 732 5.74 7.92 -48.82
CA GLN A 732 4.42 8.22 -48.21
C GLN A 732 3.69 9.36 -48.91
N MET A 733 4.42 10.27 -49.54
CA MET A 733 3.84 11.35 -50.34
C MET A 733 3.25 10.84 -51.66
N GLY A 734 3.56 9.60 -52.05
CA GLY A 734 3.04 8.98 -53.29
C GLY A 734 3.46 9.78 -54.53
N THR A 735 2.52 9.98 -55.45
CA THR A 735 2.78 10.70 -56.72
C THR A 735 3.20 12.16 -56.52
N LEU A 736 2.96 12.77 -55.35
CA LEU A 736 3.47 14.13 -55.07
C LEU A 736 5.00 14.18 -55.06
N ALA A 737 5.67 13.07 -54.76
CA ALA A 737 7.12 12.97 -54.76
C ALA A 737 7.72 12.48 -56.10
N SER A 738 6.96 12.47 -57.20
CA SER A 738 7.46 12.06 -58.53
C SER A 738 8.76 12.77 -58.96
N PRO A 739 9.00 14.06 -58.66
CA PRO A 739 10.28 14.70 -58.93
C PRO A 739 11.50 14.03 -58.26
N ALA A 740 11.31 13.29 -57.16
CA ALA A 740 12.37 12.58 -56.46
C ALA A 740 12.72 11.20 -57.06
N ALA A 741 11.97 10.73 -58.07
CA ALA A 741 12.15 9.41 -58.66
C ALA A 741 13.57 9.15 -59.22
N PRO A 742 14.20 10.07 -59.98
CA PRO A 742 15.57 9.85 -60.48
C PRO A 742 16.59 9.72 -59.35
N ALA A 743 16.42 10.50 -58.29
CA ALA A 743 17.28 10.46 -57.11
C ALA A 743 17.18 9.11 -56.38
N LEU A 744 15.96 8.61 -56.17
CA LEU A 744 15.71 7.32 -55.52
C LEU A 744 16.36 6.16 -56.30
N VAL A 745 16.26 6.17 -57.63
CA VAL A 745 16.89 5.14 -58.48
C VAL A 745 18.42 5.24 -58.42
N SER A 746 18.97 6.46 -58.50
CA SER A 746 20.42 6.66 -58.42
C SER A 746 21.00 6.19 -57.09
N VAL A 747 20.32 6.51 -55.97
CA VAL A 747 20.77 6.09 -54.63
C VAL A 747 20.55 4.59 -54.42
N LEU A 748 19.47 4.00 -54.94
CA LEU A 748 19.23 2.56 -54.90
C LEU A 748 20.38 1.76 -55.54
N GLN A 749 20.89 2.20 -56.69
CA GLN A 749 22.00 1.54 -57.38
C GLN A 749 23.31 1.56 -56.57
N LYS A 750 23.51 2.61 -55.78
CA LYS A 750 24.71 2.83 -54.94
C LYS A 750 24.57 2.28 -53.52
N THR A 751 23.41 1.71 -53.16
CA THR A 751 23.14 1.20 -51.82
C THR A 751 23.34 -0.31 -51.77
N HIS A 752 24.14 -0.77 -50.81
CA HIS A 752 24.46 -2.20 -50.64
C HIS A 752 23.62 -2.86 -49.55
N ASP A 753 23.17 -2.13 -48.52
CA ASP A 753 22.30 -2.68 -47.48
C ASP A 753 20.95 -3.14 -48.06
N ALA A 754 20.63 -4.43 -47.86
CA ALA A 754 19.43 -5.05 -48.40
C ALA A 754 18.14 -4.42 -47.88
N ARG A 755 18.12 -3.96 -46.61
CA ARG A 755 16.94 -3.35 -46.01
C ARG A 755 16.69 -1.96 -46.60
N ALA A 756 17.73 -1.16 -46.76
CA ALA A 756 17.65 0.16 -47.39
C ALA A 756 17.25 0.05 -48.87
N ARG A 757 17.83 -0.89 -49.63
CA ARG A 757 17.44 -1.17 -51.03
C ARG A 757 15.94 -1.49 -51.15
N ASN A 758 15.41 -2.34 -50.28
CA ASN A 758 13.99 -2.72 -50.31
C ASN A 758 13.05 -1.52 -50.09
N VAL A 759 13.39 -0.62 -49.17
CA VAL A 759 12.59 0.58 -48.90
C VAL A 759 12.71 1.60 -50.02
N LEU A 760 13.92 1.82 -50.55
CA LEU A 760 14.16 2.68 -51.72
C LEU A 760 13.36 2.21 -52.94
N ALA A 761 13.38 0.91 -53.23
CA ALA A 761 12.59 0.30 -54.32
C ALA A 761 11.08 0.37 -54.05
N SER A 762 10.63 0.24 -52.79
CA SER A 762 9.23 0.42 -52.42
C SER A 762 8.78 1.87 -52.61
N ALA A 763 9.58 2.85 -52.18
CA ALA A 763 9.30 4.27 -52.36
C ALA A 763 9.21 4.64 -53.85
N ALA A 764 10.19 4.20 -54.65
CA ALA A 764 10.20 4.40 -56.10
C ALA A 764 8.92 3.86 -56.78
N ARG A 765 8.43 2.69 -56.37
CA ARG A 765 7.15 2.13 -56.86
C ARG A 765 5.95 2.99 -56.46
N LYS A 766 5.85 3.39 -55.19
CA LYS A 766 4.73 4.21 -54.67
C LYS A 766 4.61 5.58 -55.34
N ILE A 767 5.74 6.13 -55.79
CA ILE A 767 5.85 7.44 -56.40
C ILE A 767 5.49 7.43 -57.91
N GLY A 768 5.18 6.26 -58.47
CA GLY A 768 4.66 6.14 -59.84
C GLY A 768 5.68 5.69 -60.87
N ILE A 769 6.83 5.12 -60.47
CA ILE A 769 7.66 4.38 -61.43
C ILE A 769 6.97 3.03 -61.71
N PHE A 770 5.99 3.03 -62.60
CA PHE A 770 5.66 1.81 -63.34
C PHE A 770 6.89 1.46 -64.19
N LEU A 771 7.45 0.30 -63.88
CA LEU A 771 8.59 -0.35 -64.53
C LEU A 771 8.40 -0.47 -66.05
N THR A 772 8.63 0.57 -66.84
CA THR A 772 8.78 0.43 -68.29
C THR A 772 10.22 0.20 -68.74
N ARG A 773 11.23 0.36 -67.87
CA ARG A 773 12.64 0.15 -68.28
C ARG A 773 13.64 -0.45 -67.27
N THR A 774 13.21 -1.10 -66.19
CA THR A 774 14.15 -1.65 -65.20
C THR A 774 13.81 -3.06 -64.73
N ARG A 775 13.52 -3.96 -65.69
CA ARG A 775 13.52 -5.41 -65.42
C ARG A 775 14.93 -6.02 -65.32
N SER A 776 16.00 -5.26 -65.64
CA SER A 776 17.39 -5.74 -65.55
C SER A 776 18.18 -5.25 -64.33
N TYR A 777 17.58 -4.50 -63.41
CA TYR A 777 18.29 -3.89 -62.26
C TYR A 777 17.78 -4.36 -60.88
N LEU A 778 16.77 -5.24 -60.84
CA LEU A 778 16.12 -5.72 -59.61
C LEU A 778 16.29 -7.23 -59.36
N THR A 779 17.16 -7.90 -60.11
CA THR A 779 17.72 -9.21 -59.76
C THR A 779 19.03 -9.05 -59.02
#